data_AF-A0A2H0I5Y9-F1
#
_entry.id   AF-A0A2H0I5Y9-F1
#
_cell.length_a   1.000
_cell.length_b   1.000
_cell.length_c   1.000
_cell.angle_alpha   90.00
_cell.angle_beta   90.00
_cell.angle_gamma   90.00
#
_symmetry.space_group_name_H-M   'P 1'
#
loop_
_entity.id
_entity.type
_entity.pdbx_description
1 polymer ?
#
loop_
_entity_poly.entity_id
_entity_poly.type
_entity_poly.pdbx_seq_one_letter_code
_entity_poly.pdbx_strand_id
1 'polypeptide(L)'
;MKFLSHGILGMNARNLRYIRTKNSADAISLADSKLKTKNFLSIRGIPFAETYAILGSQQELNDFSFGSIKSNSFVIKPNKGSQGKGILIVKKNKKTYEIQNEEWTEDELRLHLIDILHGSFSLHGSSDTVVIEELLSPGNDFVQYCDFGLADMRIIVYNYVPITAMIRMPTVHSGGKANLAQGGIGLGINITNGKIISLFQNKIVYTDIFPPKYEGLKDRVIPFWDDILLFSSQVQAYTKLGYLALDWVITKNGPKLLEINARAGLEIQNVNLVPLASRLRKIEGIKILTPEKGVEIAKTLFQTETLSSLIDKKILYREQEGFVEEKKITILVDMTRKESLVSQDIVDLVGKGNMNILTNSHVSIFLQKYEISSSSRGKVILGMDDVKDYLINPNSFVLQDKIETSQKWSQELRDFDSAVYKIGKKINLSSLLKPDNYFSLLDAFIRNPYRYNPVFSYHFPSNEKIESIRKTLIELTERSYKFEQQEALIARLYREKLTEIESKLGLVEAYKNENFEKIRHFNTELFGQTNPEFLKIAREKVSEMKGDNKNDEIILGKILSLDEIVGYIRKYFEIHNIKEIPITIESGNLSRMSVSYGREVKIHISKNAVIRENEINAILAHEIDTHFRRYLAGSLTGLRLFQNGTGYYLSDEEGLAIYRSFSHLPEGYEKNAMYVKYYLLSTVDVLSFSDTVGLLISLYPEKSLESIFSDAVRLKRGIIHSGVKGISGITYQKDKIYLDGYMRVKDWIENGGDEQKLLYGKIKIKDIEIINQL
;
A
#
# COMPACT_ATOMS: atom_id res chain seq x y z
N MET A 1 1.14 -16.90 1.06
CA MET A 1 1.46 -15.64 1.78
C MET A 1 0.58 -14.51 1.27
N LYS A 2 -0.28 -13.97 2.13
CA LYS A 2 -1.26 -12.90 1.85
C LYS A 2 -0.71 -11.57 2.41
N PHE A 3 -0.36 -10.60 1.57
CA PHE A 3 -0.10 -9.22 2.01
C PHE A 3 -0.77 -8.23 1.04
N LEU A 4 -2.03 -7.88 1.31
CA LEU A 4 -2.72 -6.66 0.83
C LEU A 4 -2.43 -5.53 1.86
N SER A 5 -2.46 -4.26 1.47
CA SER A 5 -2.06 -3.09 2.30
C SER A 5 -3.02 -2.75 3.45
N HIS A 6 -3.04 -3.56 4.50
CA HIS A 6 -3.90 -3.44 5.70
C HIS A 6 -3.60 -2.23 6.63
N GLY A 7 -3.31 -1.03 6.10
CA GLY A 7 -3.04 0.15 6.92
C GLY A 7 -1.60 0.28 7.42
N ILE A 8 -0.64 -0.31 6.69
CA ILE A 8 0.80 -0.13 6.93
C ILE A 8 1.16 1.31 6.55
N LEU A 9 1.91 2.00 7.40
CA LEU A 9 2.39 3.35 7.09
C LEU A 9 3.66 3.26 6.26
N GLY A 10 3.68 3.92 5.10
CA GLY A 10 4.89 4.08 4.28
C GLY A 10 5.65 5.37 4.61
N MET A 11 6.95 5.43 4.30
CA MET A 11 7.81 6.59 4.60
C MET A 11 7.29 7.90 3.99
N ASN A 12 6.83 7.88 2.75
CA ASN A 12 6.29 9.06 2.07
C ASN A 12 5.00 9.56 2.74
N ALA A 13 4.09 8.63 3.08
CA ALA A 13 2.86 8.97 3.80
C ALA A 13 3.16 9.54 5.19
N ARG A 14 4.12 8.96 5.93
CA ARG A 14 4.60 9.49 7.21
C ARG A 14 5.09 10.94 7.08
N ASN A 15 5.98 11.17 6.12
CA ASN A 15 6.61 12.46 5.90
C ASN A 15 5.58 13.54 5.52
N LEU A 16 4.67 13.23 4.58
CA LEU A 16 3.73 14.21 4.05
C LEU A 16 2.52 14.44 4.97
N ARG A 17 2.01 13.41 5.64
CA ARG A 17 0.74 13.51 6.40
C ARG A 17 0.90 13.83 7.88
N TYR A 18 2.04 13.48 8.49
CA TYR A 18 2.25 13.67 9.93
C TYR A 18 3.44 14.58 10.22
N ILE A 19 4.60 14.34 9.60
CA ILE A 19 5.79 15.15 9.90
C ILE A 19 5.64 16.57 9.33
N ARG A 20 5.46 16.73 8.00
CA ARG A 20 5.42 18.05 7.36
C ARG A 20 4.24 18.92 7.80
N THR A 21 3.10 18.30 8.11
CA THR A 21 1.85 18.99 8.45
C THR A 21 1.71 19.27 9.95
N LYS A 22 2.33 18.46 10.82
CA LYS A 22 2.13 18.55 12.27
C LYS A 22 3.39 18.91 13.06
N ASN A 23 4.58 18.86 12.44
CA ASN A 23 5.80 19.33 13.07
C ASN A 23 6.23 20.64 12.40
N SER A 24 6.23 21.75 13.17
CA SER A 24 6.78 23.02 12.69
C SER A 24 8.29 22.93 12.52
N ALA A 25 8.86 23.83 11.71
CA ALA A 25 10.31 23.91 11.52
C ALA A 25 11.05 24.13 12.85
N ASP A 26 10.51 24.97 13.73
CA ASP A 26 11.08 25.24 15.06
C ASP A 26 11.06 24.00 15.97
N ALA A 27 9.97 23.23 15.95
CA ALA A 27 9.85 22.00 16.73
C ALA A 27 10.83 20.92 16.23
N ILE A 28 11.02 20.83 14.91
CA ILE A 28 12.03 19.95 14.31
C ILE A 28 13.44 20.41 14.71
N SER A 29 13.71 21.71 14.66
CA SER A 29 15.01 22.29 15.06
C SER A 29 15.34 22.03 16.53
N LEU A 30 14.33 22.05 17.41
CA LEU A 30 14.48 21.65 18.81
C LEU A 30 14.92 20.19 18.92
N ALA A 31 14.25 19.28 18.20
CA ALA A 31 14.51 17.84 18.21
C ALA A 31 15.88 17.46 17.61
N ASP A 32 16.32 18.17 16.56
CA ASP A 32 17.60 17.92 15.90
C ASP A 32 18.81 18.26 16.81
N SER A 33 18.61 18.94 17.95
CA SER A 33 19.64 19.19 18.97
C SER A 33 19.36 18.46 20.29
N LYS A 34 20.25 17.52 20.63
CA LYS A 34 20.17 16.74 21.88
C LYS A 34 20.25 17.64 23.12
N LEU A 35 21.17 18.62 23.12
CA LEU A 35 21.33 19.55 24.25
C LEU A 35 20.11 20.45 24.44
N LYS A 36 19.58 21.06 23.36
CA LYS A 36 18.40 21.92 23.47
C LYS A 36 17.19 21.14 23.99
N THR A 37 16.98 19.95 23.45
CA THR A 37 15.91 19.04 23.88
C THR A 37 16.05 18.67 25.35
N LYS A 38 17.25 18.25 25.76
CA LYS A 38 17.52 17.84 27.15
C LYS A 38 17.29 18.98 28.14
N ASN A 39 17.90 20.15 27.91
CA ASN A 39 17.74 21.30 28.80
C ASN A 39 16.28 21.77 28.89
N PHE A 40 15.57 21.73 27.76
CA PHE A 40 14.17 22.12 27.71
C PHE A 40 13.27 21.16 28.50
N LEU A 41 13.53 19.86 28.45
CA LEU A 41 12.66 18.84 29.05
C LEU A 41 13.05 18.47 30.49
N SER A 42 14.33 18.55 30.86
CA SER A 42 14.80 18.23 32.21
C SER A 42 14.19 19.17 33.26
N ILE A 43 14.10 20.47 32.96
CA ILE A 43 13.46 21.49 33.83
C ILE A 43 11.96 21.20 34.00
N ARG A 44 11.36 20.42 33.08
CA ARG A 44 9.95 20.03 33.09
C ARG A 44 9.73 18.63 33.68
N GLY A 45 10.72 18.09 34.39
CA GLY A 45 10.62 16.82 35.11
C GLY A 45 10.82 15.57 34.26
N ILE A 46 11.24 15.70 32.99
CA ILE A 46 11.56 14.53 32.16
C ILE A 46 12.97 14.03 32.53
N PRO A 47 13.12 12.75 32.90
CA PRO A 47 14.40 12.20 33.35
C PRO A 47 15.37 11.96 32.18
N PHE A 48 16.62 12.40 32.34
CA PHE A 48 17.74 12.19 31.41
C PHE A 48 18.98 11.64 32.15
N ALA A 49 20.01 11.23 31.39
CA ALA A 49 21.34 11.04 31.94
C ALA A 49 21.84 12.35 32.58
N GLU A 50 22.66 12.29 33.62
CA GLU A 50 23.32 13.50 34.15
C GLU A 50 24.35 14.03 33.13
N THR A 51 24.43 15.35 32.93
CA THR A 51 25.50 15.96 32.11
C THR A 51 26.63 16.38 33.03
N TYR A 52 27.84 15.90 32.78
CA TYR A 52 29.04 16.31 33.49
C TYR A 52 29.68 17.55 32.87
N ALA A 53 29.73 17.63 31.53
CA ALA A 53 30.30 18.77 30.82
C ALA A 53 29.73 18.94 29.42
N ILE A 54 29.79 20.18 28.92
CA ILE A 54 29.49 20.57 27.54
C ILE A 54 30.65 21.42 27.06
N LEU A 55 31.29 21.04 25.96
CA LEU A 55 32.44 21.75 25.40
C LEU A 55 32.12 22.15 23.96
N GLY A 56 32.06 23.45 23.70
CA GLY A 56 31.73 24.05 22.41
C GLY A 56 32.92 24.61 21.65
N SER A 57 34.11 24.68 22.27
CA SER A 57 35.32 25.20 21.64
C SER A 57 36.56 24.40 22.03
N GLN A 58 37.61 24.50 21.22
CA GLN A 58 38.90 23.88 21.52
C GLN A 58 39.56 24.51 22.75
N GLN A 59 39.29 25.79 23.03
CA GLN A 59 39.74 26.44 24.27
C GLN A 59 39.07 25.82 25.50
N GLU A 60 37.75 25.67 25.49
CA GLU A 60 37.02 24.97 26.56
C GLU A 60 37.51 23.54 26.75
N LEU A 61 37.85 22.84 25.66
CA LEU A 61 38.46 21.52 25.74
C LEU A 61 39.83 21.58 26.43
N ASN A 62 40.72 22.50 26.05
CA ASN A 62 42.05 22.64 26.65
C ASN A 62 41.98 22.95 28.15
N ASP A 63 41.02 23.77 28.57
CA ASP A 63 40.81 24.15 29.97
C ASP A 63 40.08 23.06 30.78
N PHE A 64 39.43 22.11 30.11
CA PHE A 64 38.68 21.04 30.74
C PHE A 64 39.60 19.97 31.35
N SER A 65 39.38 19.66 32.64
CA SER A 65 40.05 18.55 33.32
C SER A 65 39.12 17.36 33.47
N PHE A 66 39.45 16.22 32.86
CA PHE A 66 38.75 14.95 33.07
C PHE A 66 38.82 14.45 34.52
N GLY A 67 39.78 14.96 35.30
CA GLY A 67 39.88 14.75 36.74
C GLY A 67 38.65 15.24 37.52
N SER A 68 37.94 16.24 37.00
CA SER A 68 36.75 16.82 37.63
C SER A 68 35.52 15.89 37.62
N ILE A 69 35.50 14.89 36.73
CA ILE A 69 34.41 13.91 36.64
C ILE A 69 34.57 12.92 37.80
N LYS A 70 33.62 12.94 38.74
CA LYS A 70 33.64 12.05 39.92
C LYS A 70 33.37 10.58 39.58
N SER A 71 32.64 10.31 38.50
CA SER A 71 32.33 8.95 38.06
C SER A 71 33.56 8.29 37.42
N ASN A 72 33.79 7.02 37.75
CA ASN A 72 34.83 6.21 37.11
C ASN A 72 34.45 5.78 35.68
N SER A 73 33.22 6.01 35.25
CA SER A 73 32.78 5.77 33.88
C SER A 73 31.79 6.81 33.39
N PHE A 74 31.91 7.18 32.12
CA PHE A 74 31.09 8.21 31.49
C PHE A 74 31.03 8.01 29.97
N VAL A 75 30.13 8.73 29.32
CA VAL A 75 29.93 8.70 27.87
C VAL A 75 30.30 10.05 27.29
N ILE A 76 31.09 10.06 26.21
CA ILE A 76 31.37 11.23 25.38
C ILE A 76 30.59 11.07 24.08
N LYS A 77 29.88 12.10 23.64
CA LYS A 77 29.12 12.07 22.39
C LYS A 77 29.02 13.44 21.70
N PRO A 78 28.91 13.46 20.36
CA PRO A 78 28.55 14.65 19.60
C PRO A 78 27.09 15.08 19.82
N ASN A 79 26.84 16.39 19.89
CA ASN A 79 25.48 16.95 19.99
C ASN A 79 24.67 16.69 18.70
N LYS A 80 25.24 16.91 17.50
CA LYS A 80 24.56 16.74 16.19
C LYS A 80 24.88 15.40 15.48
N GLY A 81 25.63 14.49 16.11
CA GLY A 81 26.03 13.24 15.47
C GLY A 81 24.88 12.27 15.15
N SER A 82 25.09 11.45 14.12
CA SER A 82 24.11 10.49 13.56
C SER A 82 24.60 9.03 13.65
N GLN A 83 23.68 8.08 13.81
CA GLN A 83 23.94 6.62 13.82
C GLN A 83 24.97 6.14 14.87
N GLY A 84 25.13 6.87 15.96
CA GLY A 84 26.08 6.53 17.03
C GLY A 84 27.55 6.67 16.63
N LYS A 85 27.86 7.41 15.56
CA LYS A 85 29.24 7.76 15.20
C LYS A 85 29.79 8.80 16.18
N GLY A 86 31.05 8.63 16.59
CA GLY A 86 31.74 9.53 17.52
C GLY A 86 31.40 9.35 19.01
N ILE A 87 30.58 8.36 19.38
CA ILE A 87 30.27 8.06 20.79
C ILE A 87 31.37 7.20 21.39
N LEU A 88 31.92 7.62 22.54
CA LEU A 88 32.88 6.86 23.33
C LEU A 88 32.29 6.52 24.69
N ILE A 89 32.43 5.26 25.09
CA ILE A 89 32.24 4.83 26.48
C ILE A 89 33.62 4.82 27.11
N VAL A 90 33.79 5.61 28.17
CA VAL A 90 35.07 5.85 28.81
C VAL A 90 35.02 5.27 30.21
N LYS A 91 36.01 4.44 30.57
CA LYS A 91 36.28 4.04 31.95
C LYS A 91 37.65 4.58 32.38
N LYS A 92 37.71 5.19 33.56
CA LYS A 92 38.91 5.84 34.09
C LYS A 92 39.79 4.82 34.83
N ASN A 93 41.04 4.69 34.40
CA ASN A 93 42.04 3.81 35.01
C ASN A 93 43.26 4.62 35.44
N LYS A 94 43.40 5.02 36.72
CA LYS A 94 44.55 5.79 37.27
C LYS A 94 45.04 6.98 36.40
N LYS A 95 45.83 6.73 35.35
CA LYS A 95 46.42 7.69 34.39
C LYS A 95 45.97 7.52 32.93
N THR A 96 45.20 6.49 32.61
CA THR A 96 44.71 6.14 31.26
C THR A 96 43.19 5.99 31.25
N TYR A 97 42.63 5.85 30.06
CA TYR A 97 41.20 5.69 29.81
C TYR A 97 40.97 4.41 29.01
N GLU A 98 40.19 3.47 29.54
CA GLU A 98 39.78 2.28 28.78
C GLU A 98 38.58 2.63 27.91
N ILE A 99 38.74 2.44 26.60
CA ILE A 99 37.76 2.76 25.56
C ILE A 99 37.71 1.56 24.61
N GLN A 100 36.54 0.92 24.49
CA GLN A 100 36.34 -0.24 23.60
C GLN A 100 37.38 -1.37 23.78
N ASN A 101 37.82 -1.60 25.03
CA ASN A 101 38.86 -2.57 25.43
C ASN A 101 40.31 -2.20 25.03
N GLU A 102 40.54 -0.96 24.62
CA GLU A 102 41.88 -0.40 24.41
C GLU A 102 42.19 0.66 25.47
N GLU A 103 43.46 0.80 25.85
CA GLU A 103 43.90 1.88 26.74
C GLU A 103 44.31 3.09 25.92
N TRP A 104 43.68 4.23 26.19
CA TRP A 104 43.97 5.51 25.58
C TRP A 104 44.56 6.46 26.61
N THR A 105 45.49 7.28 26.16
CA THR A 105 46.02 8.44 26.87
C THR A 105 45.01 9.60 26.85
N GLU A 106 45.22 10.61 27.70
CA GLU A 106 44.39 11.81 27.65
C GLU A 106 44.52 12.56 26.31
N ASP A 107 45.70 12.54 25.69
CA ASP A 107 45.95 13.20 24.41
C ASP A 107 45.17 12.54 23.27
N GLU A 108 45.13 11.20 23.22
CA GLU A 108 44.30 10.45 22.27
C GLU A 108 42.81 10.74 22.45
N LEU A 109 42.36 10.83 23.71
CA LEU A 109 40.98 11.20 24.02
C LEU A 109 40.66 12.63 23.55
N ARG A 110 41.59 13.58 23.75
CA ARG A 110 41.47 14.98 23.30
C ARG A 110 41.45 15.09 21.79
N LEU A 111 42.24 14.30 21.06
CA LEU A 111 42.21 14.27 19.59
C LEU A 111 40.83 13.87 19.06
N HIS A 112 40.21 12.83 19.61
CA HIS A 112 38.85 12.43 19.22
C HIS A 112 37.80 13.53 19.52
N LEU A 113 37.98 14.26 20.63
CA LEU A 113 37.11 15.39 20.98
C LEU A 113 37.27 16.56 20.00
N ILE A 114 38.48 16.81 19.50
CA ILE A 114 38.74 17.79 18.43
C ILE A 114 38.02 17.36 17.14
N ASP A 115 38.04 16.07 16.78
CA ASP A 115 37.29 15.56 15.63
C ASP A 115 35.77 15.76 15.75
N ILE A 116 35.24 15.61 16.98
CA ILE A 116 33.85 15.96 17.26
C ILE A 116 33.61 17.47 17.03
N LEU A 117 34.43 18.34 17.61
CA LEU A 117 34.29 19.79 17.48
C LEU A 117 34.37 20.27 16.02
N HIS A 118 35.25 19.67 15.21
CA HIS A 118 35.38 19.93 13.78
C HIS A 118 34.26 19.34 12.92
N GLY A 119 33.35 18.56 13.51
CA GLY A 119 32.16 18.07 12.82
C GLY A 119 32.40 16.81 11.99
N SER A 120 33.49 16.07 12.21
CA SER A 120 33.84 14.82 11.50
C SER A 120 32.76 13.75 11.62
N PHE A 121 31.90 13.85 12.64
CA PHE A 121 30.78 12.93 12.89
C PHE A 121 29.39 13.56 12.64
N SER A 122 29.33 14.78 12.10
CA SER A 122 28.09 15.51 11.77
C SER A 122 27.62 15.23 10.34
N LEU A 123 26.31 15.30 10.08
CA LEU A 123 25.71 15.00 8.77
C LEU A 123 26.08 15.99 7.64
N HIS A 124 26.56 17.18 7.98
CA HIS A 124 26.84 18.27 7.05
C HIS A 124 28.26 18.82 7.14
N GLY A 125 29.14 18.19 7.94
CA GLY A 125 30.53 18.63 8.15
C GLY A 125 30.67 19.99 8.85
N SER A 126 29.63 20.44 9.57
CA SER A 126 29.64 21.70 10.33
C SER A 126 30.17 21.49 11.76
N SER A 127 30.75 22.52 12.37
CA SER A 127 31.18 22.46 13.78
C SER A 127 30.09 21.96 14.74
N ASP A 128 30.52 21.16 15.71
CA ASP A 128 29.66 20.49 16.69
C ASP A 128 30.11 20.75 18.13
N THR A 129 29.35 20.25 19.10
CA THR A 129 29.61 20.38 20.53
C THR A 129 29.82 19.01 21.14
N VAL A 130 30.82 18.87 21.99
CA VAL A 130 31.04 17.68 22.80
C VAL A 130 30.09 17.70 24.01
N VAL A 131 29.44 16.56 24.27
CA VAL A 131 28.65 16.34 25.47
C VAL A 131 29.23 15.17 26.26
N ILE A 132 29.52 15.38 27.53
CA ILE A 132 29.99 14.35 28.47
C ILE A 132 28.89 14.06 29.48
N GLU A 133 28.48 12.80 29.59
CA GLU A 133 27.31 12.38 30.38
C GLU A 133 27.56 11.11 31.22
N GLU A 134 26.66 10.88 32.17
CA GLU A 134 26.55 9.63 32.93
C GLU A 134 26.47 8.40 32.00
N LEU A 135 27.27 7.37 32.32
CA LEU A 135 27.10 6.06 31.70
C LEU A 135 25.90 5.35 32.30
N LEU A 136 24.82 5.25 31.53
CA LEU A 136 23.59 4.60 31.96
C LEU A 136 23.79 3.09 32.13
N SER A 137 23.41 2.58 33.30
CA SER A 137 23.41 1.15 33.61
C SER A 137 21.98 0.64 33.63
N PRO A 138 21.67 -0.46 32.92
CA PRO A 138 20.32 -1.03 32.91
C PRO A 138 19.92 -1.49 34.31
N GLY A 139 18.62 -1.38 34.63
CA GLY A 139 18.07 -1.92 35.88
C GLY A 139 18.04 -3.45 35.87
N ASN A 140 17.89 -4.09 37.04
CA ASN A 140 17.91 -5.56 37.17
C ASN A 140 16.85 -6.24 36.29
N ASP A 141 15.65 -5.66 36.18
CA ASP A 141 14.56 -6.20 35.37
C ASP A 141 14.72 -5.90 33.86
N PHE A 142 15.71 -5.08 33.49
CA PHE A 142 15.98 -4.67 32.11
C PHE A 142 17.33 -5.20 31.57
N VAL A 143 18.22 -5.69 32.46
CA VAL A 143 19.57 -6.16 32.09
C VAL A 143 19.55 -7.32 31.09
N GLN A 144 18.52 -8.17 31.15
CA GLN A 144 18.32 -9.30 30.24
C GLN A 144 18.14 -8.91 28.76
N TYR A 145 17.85 -7.63 28.48
CA TYR A 145 17.74 -7.12 27.12
C TYR A 145 19.09 -6.59 26.60
N CYS A 146 20.11 -6.50 27.46
CA CYS A 146 21.35 -5.75 27.24
C CYS A 146 22.61 -6.64 27.10
N ASP A 147 22.47 -7.89 26.66
CA ASP A 147 23.57 -8.88 26.57
C ASP A 147 24.85 -8.36 25.87
N PHE A 148 24.69 -7.53 24.83
CA PHE A 148 25.80 -7.07 23.97
C PHE A 148 25.96 -5.55 23.92
N GLY A 149 25.11 -4.81 24.63
CA GLY A 149 25.03 -3.35 24.58
C GLY A 149 23.75 -2.85 25.22
N LEU A 150 23.61 -1.54 25.39
CA LEU A 150 22.42 -0.96 26.02
C LEU A 150 21.21 -1.07 25.08
N ALA A 151 20.19 -1.82 25.49
CA ALA A 151 18.90 -1.82 24.81
C ALA A 151 18.15 -0.52 25.05
N ASP A 152 17.34 -0.14 24.07
CA ASP A 152 16.43 0.98 24.19
C ASP A 152 14.99 0.55 23.84
N MET A 153 14.05 1.36 24.28
CA MET A 153 12.63 1.17 24.05
C MET A 153 12.06 2.35 23.27
N ARG A 154 11.70 2.09 22.03
CA ARG A 154 11.15 3.08 21.11
C ARG A 154 9.64 3.14 21.25
N ILE A 155 9.10 4.35 21.44
CA ILE A 155 7.67 4.64 21.51
C ILE A 155 7.33 5.70 20.46
N ILE A 156 6.33 5.43 19.62
CA ILE A 156 5.77 6.43 18.70
C ILE A 156 4.60 7.13 19.38
N VAL A 157 4.57 8.46 19.33
CA VAL A 157 3.49 9.27 19.92
C VAL A 157 2.89 10.18 18.85
N TYR A 158 1.55 10.23 18.79
CA TYR A 158 0.79 11.11 17.91
C TYR A 158 -0.43 11.66 18.66
N ASN A 159 -0.68 12.97 18.58
CA ASN A 159 -1.83 13.61 19.21
C ASN A 159 -1.96 13.32 20.73
N TYR A 160 -0.84 13.31 21.45
CA TYR A 160 -0.66 12.93 22.86
C TYR A 160 -0.91 11.45 23.16
N VAL A 161 -1.16 10.61 22.16
CA VAL A 161 -1.44 9.18 22.33
C VAL A 161 -0.19 8.36 21.99
N PRO A 162 0.34 7.57 22.92
CA PRO A 162 1.31 6.52 22.60
C PRO A 162 0.70 5.47 21.66
N ILE A 163 1.26 5.34 20.47
CA ILE A 163 0.68 4.56 19.36
C ILE A 163 1.14 3.12 19.37
N THR A 164 2.44 2.92 19.56
CA THR A 164 3.07 1.59 19.55
C THR A 164 4.44 1.70 20.19
N ALA A 165 4.94 0.59 20.73
CA ALA A 165 6.24 0.52 21.35
C ALA A 165 6.98 -0.76 20.98
N MET A 166 8.31 -0.73 21.05
CA MET A 166 9.14 -1.93 20.96
C MET A 166 10.42 -1.75 21.76
N ILE A 167 11.01 -2.84 22.24
CA ILE A 167 12.42 -2.87 22.66
C ILE A 167 13.28 -3.21 21.46
N ARG A 168 14.43 -2.53 21.34
CA ARG A 168 15.51 -2.85 20.41
C ARG A 168 16.67 -3.42 21.21
N MET A 169 16.88 -4.73 21.09
CA MET A 169 17.96 -5.46 21.74
C MET A 169 19.20 -5.49 20.84
N PRO A 170 20.36 -5.04 21.35
CA PRO A 170 21.63 -5.20 20.68
C PRO A 170 22.07 -6.65 20.60
N THR A 171 22.73 -7.00 19.51
CA THR A 171 23.33 -8.32 19.27
C THR A 171 24.78 -8.17 18.81
N VAL A 172 25.53 -9.28 18.82
CA VAL A 172 26.87 -9.35 18.20
C VAL A 172 26.84 -8.85 16.76
N HIS A 173 25.86 -9.29 15.96
CA HIS A 173 25.73 -8.93 14.55
C HIS A 173 25.50 -7.43 14.33
N SER A 174 24.82 -6.77 15.27
CA SER A 174 24.61 -5.32 15.26
C SER A 174 25.81 -4.51 15.77
N GLY A 175 26.92 -5.16 16.12
CA GLY A 175 28.08 -4.53 16.74
C GLY A 175 27.76 -3.93 18.12
N GLY A 176 26.84 -4.57 18.88
CA GLY A 176 26.41 -4.07 20.19
C GLY A 176 25.50 -2.84 20.14
N LYS A 177 24.88 -2.54 18.99
CA LYS A 177 23.98 -1.38 18.82
C LYS A 177 22.52 -1.78 18.70
N ALA A 178 21.62 -0.95 19.22
CA ALA A 178 20.17 -1.13 19.11
C ALA A 178 19.62 -0.75 17.70
N ASN A 179 20.15 -1.41 16.67
CA ASN A 179 19.82 -1.18 15.26
C ASN A 179 19.29 -2.45 14.58
N LEU A 180 17.98 -2.49 14.34
CA LEU A 180 17.30 -3.63 13.70
C LEU A 180 17.80 -3.91 12.28
N ALA A 181 18.21 -2.87 11.53
CA ALA A 181 18.72 -3.03 10.16
C ALA A 181 20.11 -3.71 10.12
N GLN A 182 20.86 -3.65 11.22
CA GLN A 182 22.19 -4.25 11.38
C GLN A 182 22.14 -5.60 12.12
N GLY A 183 20.96 -6.22 12.25
CA GLY A 183 20.81 -7.53 12.91
C GLY A 183 20.51 -7.47 14.41
N GLY A 184 20.06 -6.32 14.93
CA GLY A 184 19.44 -6.23 16.25
C GLY A 184 18.10 -6.99 16.32
N ILE A 185 17.65 -7.32 17.53
CA ILE A 185 16.35 -7.98 17.78
C ILE A 185 15.32 -6.94 18.19
N GLY A 186 14.09 -7.04 17.67
CA GLY A 186 12.97 -6.20 18.06
C GLY A 186 11.96 -6.97 18.88
N LEU A 187 11.52 -6.45 20.03
CA LEU A 187 10.44 -7.05 20.81
C LEU A 187 9.23 -6.13 20.80
N GLY A 188 8.10 -6.60 20.27
CA GLY A 188 6.86 -5.84 20.21
C GLY A 188 6.20 -5.77 21.59
N ILE A 189 5.66 -4.61 21.94
CA ILE A 189 5.04 -4.35 23.25
C ILE A 189 3.57 -3.97 23.06
N ASN A 190 2.69 -4.65 23.79
CA ASN A 190 1.29 -4.26 23.90
C ASN A 190 1.18 -2.98 24.72
N ILE A 191 0.69 -1.91 24.08
CA ILE A 191 0.55 -0.58 24.70
C ILE A 191 -0.29 -0.59 25.96
N THR A 192 -1.28 -1.47 26.03
CA THR A 192 -2.29 -1.47 27.09
C THR A 192 -1.74 -1.97 28.42
N ASN A 193 -0.91 -3.02 28.38
CA ASN A 193 -0.48 -3.75 29.57
C ASN A 193 1.05 -3.90 29.67
N GLY A 194 1.83 -3.37 28.72
CA GLY A 194 3.28 -3.42 28.73
C GLY A 194 3.86 -4.82 28.48
N LYS A 195 3.06 -5.80 28.06
CA LYS A 195 3.54 -7.16 27.80
C LYS A 195 4.25 -7.27 26.45
N ILE A 196 5.30 -8.09 26.40
CA ILE A 196 5.95 -8.48 25.15
C ILE A 196 5.06 -9.47 24.39
N ILE A 197 4.69 -9.12 23.15
CA ILE A 197 3.74 -9.86 22.31
C ILE A 197 4.36 -10.49 21.07
N SER A 198 5.57 -10.07 20.69
CA SER A 198 6.25 -10.57 19.49
C SER A 198 7.75 -10.37 19.57
N LEU A 199 8.48 -11.19 18.81
CA LEU A 199 9.91 -11.06 18.60
C LEU A 199 10.20 -10.99 17.10
N PHE A 200 11.06 -10.06 16.69
CA PHE A 200 11.49 -9.86 15.32
C PHE A 200 13.00 -10.00 15.22
N GLN A 201 13.46 -10.92 14.38
CA GLN A 201 14.87 -11.16 14.11
C GLN A 201 15.04 -11.63 12.67
N ASN A 202 16.04 -11.12 11.95
CA ASN A 202 16.39 -11.55 10.59
C ASN A 202 15.19 -11.57 9.61
N LYS A 203 14.32 -10.57 9.69
CA LYS A 203 13.08 -10.44 8.89
C LYS A 203 11.99 -11.50 9.18
N ILE A 204 12.14 -12.27 10.25
CA ILE A 204 11.15 -13.24 10.74
C ILE A 204 10.50 -12.65 11.99
N VAL A 205 9.17 -12.82 12.12
CA VAL A 205 8.40 -12.44 13.30
C VAL A 205 7.89 -13.71 13.99
N TYR A 206 8.04 -13.78 15.31
CA TYR A 206 7.57 -14.82 16.19
C TYR A 206 6.49 -14.25 17.12
N THR A 207 5.32 -14.88 17.18
CA THR A 207 4.19 -14.48 18.05
C THR A 207 3.87 -15.53 19.09
N ASP A 208 3.80 -16.79 18.67
CA ASP A 208 3.34 -17.88 19.53
C ASP A 208 4.50 -18.56 20.26
N ILE A 209 5.57 -18.87 19.53
CA ILE A 209 6.75 -19.55 20.08
C ILE A 209 7.98 -18.72 19.71
N PHE A 210 8.66 -18.20 20.72
CA PHE A 210 9.92 -17.48 20.56
C PHE A 210 11.07 -18.48 20.41
N PRO A 211 12.21 -18.09 19.79
CA PRO A 211 13.39 -18.94 19.76
C PRO A 211 13.81 -19.38 21.17
N PRO A 212 14.33 -20.61 21.38
CA PRO A 212 14.59 -21.15 22.72
C PRO A 212 15.42 -20.23 23.64
N LYS A 213 16.40 -19.51 23.06
CA LYS A 213 17.23 -18.53 23.79
C LYS A 213 16.40 -17.38 24.40
N TYR A 214 15.27 -17.03 23.80
CA TYR A 214 14.45 -15.87 24.15
C TYR A 214 13.03 -16.26 24.60
N GLU A 215 12.74 -17.55 24.77
CA GLU A 215 11.42 -18.06 25.14
C GLU A 215 10.87 -17.40 26.41
N GLY A 216 11.74 -17.25 27.42
CA GLY A 216 11.39 -16.61 28.68
C GLY A 216 11.07 -15.12 28.60
N LEU A 217 11.18 -14.46 27.44
CA LEU A 217 10.83 -13.05 27.26
C LEU A 217 9.36 -12.84 26.89
N LYS A 218 8.66 -13.87 26.39
CA LYS A 218 7.25 -13.76 26.01
C LYS A 218 6.39 -13.41 27.24
N ASP A 219 5.39 -12.56 27.05
CA ASP A 219 4.43 -12.11 28.07
C ASP A 219 5.02 -11.37 29.28
N ARG A 220 6.34 -11.15 29.33
CA ARG A 220 6.96 -10.31 30.37
C ARG A 220 6.48 -8.88 30.25
N VAL A 221 6.23 -8.28 31.41
CA VAL A 221 5.77 -6.90 31.54
C VAL A 221 6.99 -5.98 31.68
N ILE A 222 7.00 -4.89 30.91
CA ILE A 222 8.05 -3.87 31.01
C ILE A 222 7.85 -3.04 32.30
N PRO A 223 8.89 -2.85 33.13
CA PRO A 223 8.79 -2.03 34.34
C PRO A 223 8.58 -0.54 34.02
N PHE A 224 7.99 0.21 34.95
CA PHE A 224 7.67 1.64 34.81
C PHE A 224 6.80 1.99 33.58
N TRP A 225 6.02 1.03 33.07
CA TRP A 225 5.32 1.17 31.80
C TRP A 225 4.41 2.42 31.74
N ASP A 226 3.64 2.64 32.79
CA ASP A 226 2.67 3.74 32.87
C ASP A 226 3.35 5.10 32.95
N ASP A 227 4.43 5.20 33.73
CA ASP A 227 5.25 6.42 33.80
C ASP A 227 5.86 6.74 32.44
N ILE A 228 6.36 5.74 31.73
CA ILE A 228 6.97 5.93 30.42
C ILE A 228 5.94 6.38 29.38
N LEU A 229 4.72 5.82 29.39
CA LEU A 229 3.64 6.28 28.53
C LEU A 229 3.26 7.74 28.82
N LEU A 230 3.17 8.09 30.11
CA LEU A 230 2.85 9.45 30.55
C LEU A 230 3.94 10.45 30.16
N PHE A 231 5.20 10.16 30.49
CA PHE A 231 6.33 10.99 30.09
C PHE A 231 6.39 11.13 28.57
N SER A 232 6.13 10.07 27.81
CA SER A 232 6.12 10.11 26.35
C SER A 232 5.07 11.08 25.80
N SER A 233 3.88 11.07 26.40
CA SER A 233 2.81 11.99 26.05
C SER A 233 3.11 13.44 26.45
N GLN A 234 3.68 13.65 27.65
CA GLN A 234 4.10 14.97 28.14
C GLN A 234 5.20 15.57 27.27
N VAL A 235 6.19 14.77 26.85
CA VAL A 235 7.26 15.22 25.95
C VAL A 235 6.67 15.73 24.64
N GLN A 236 5.65 15.07 24.10
CA GLN A 236 4.94 15.57 22.91
C GLN A 236 4.28 16.93 23.17
N ALA A 237 3.61 17.08 24.32
CA ALA A 237 2.95 18.32 24.71
C ALA A 237 3.94 19.48 24.86
N TYR A 238 5.08 19.25 25.51
CA TYR A 238 6.11 20.27 25.73
C TYR A 238 6.80 20.69 24.43
N THR A 239 7.16 19.73 23.57
CA THR A 239 7.92 20.00 22.34
C THR A 239 7.06 20.52 21.18
N LYS A 240 5.72 20.37 21.28
CA LYS A 240 4.76 20.70 20.21
C LYS A 240 4.99 19.94 18.90
N LEU A 241 5.75 18.85 18.93
CA LEU A 241 5.91 17.94 17.80
C LEU A 241 4.62 17.15 17.62
N GLY A 242 3.87 17.35 16.54
CA GLY A 242 2.66 16.59 16.29
C GLY A 242 2.87 15.09 16.07
N TYR A 243 4.04 14.65 15.61
CA TYR A 243 4.41 13.24 15.45
C TYR A 243 5.90 13.02 15.76
N LEU A 244 6.22 12.08 16.65
CA LEU A 244 7.61 11.78 17.04
C LEU A 244 7.78 10.33 17.50
N ALA A 245 9.05 9.88 17.53
CA ALA A 245 9.48 8.72 18.30
C ALA A 245 10.36 9.16 19.47
N LEU A 246 10.25 8.43 20.57
CA LEU A 246 11.00 8.61 21.80
C LEU A 246 11.71 7.31 22.13
N ASP A 247 13.01 7.39 22.41
CA ASP A 247 13.81 6.23 22.77
C ASP A 247 14.17 6.30 24.25
N TRP A 248 13.62 5.36 25.01
CA TRP A 248 13.75 5.27 26.45
C TRP A 248 14.72 4.16 26.84
N VAL A 249 15.36 4.31 28.00
CA VAL A 249 16.07 3.22 28.65
C VAL A 249 15.63 3.12 30.09
N ILE A 250 15.52 1.90 30.60
CA ILE A 250 15.18 1.66 32.00
C ILE A 250 16.46 1.38 32.77
N THR A 251 16.81 2.32 33.64
CA THR A 251 18.01 2.24 34.48
C THR A 251 17.66 1.80 35.88
N LYS A 252 18.67 1.53 36.70
CA LYS A 252 18.50 1.32 38.15
C LYS A 252 17.79 2.48 38.86
N ASN A 253 17.85 3.69 38.30
CA ASN A 253 17.26 4.92 38.85
C ASN A 253 15.94 5.29 38.16
N GLY A 254 15.30 4.35 37.47
CA GLY A 254 14.06 4.57 36.71
C GLY A 254 14.28 4.83 35.22
N PRO A 255 13.21 5.17 34.48
CA PRO A 255 13.27 5.43 33.05
C PRO A 255 14.02 6.72 32.74
N LYS A 256 14.82 6.73 31.68
CA LYS A 256 15.53 7.90 31.17
C LYS A 256 15.33 8.03 29.67
N LEU A 257 15.07 9.25 29.19
CA LEU A 257 14.94 9.54 27.77
C LEU A 257 16.33 9.68 27.14
N LEU A 258 16.60 8.93 26.07
CA LEU A 258 17.87 8.95 25.34
C LEU A 258 17.83 9.98 24.20
N GLU A 259 16.81 9.89 23.36
CA GLU A 259 16.68 10.73 22.17
C GLU A 259 15.23 10.96 21.75
N ILE A 260 15.03 12.09 21.06
CA ILE A 260 13.78 12.45 20.39
C ILE A 260 14.02 12.42 18.89
N ASN A 261 13.17 11.67 18.19
CA ASN A 261 13.23 11.53 16.75
C ASN A 261 11.98 12.13 16.11
N ALA A 262 12.11 13.34 15.55
CA ALA A 262 11.04 13.98 14.78
C ALA A 262 10.68 13.21 13.49
N ARG A 263 11.51 12.23 13.08
CA ARG A 263 11.35 11.41 11.87
C ARG A 263 11.38 9.90 12.20
N ALA A 264 10.42 9.44 13.00
CA ALA A 264 10.35 8.06 13.49
C ALA A 264 10.45 6.98 12.40
N GLY A 265 11.36 6.01 12.54
CA GLY A 265 11.45 4.83 11.69
C GLY A 265 10.19 3.96 11.74
N LEU A 266 9.94 3.16 10.70
CA LEU A 266 8.66 2.45 10.51
C LEU A 266 8.73 0.95 10.82
N GLU A 267 9.91 0.40 11.05
CA GLU A 267 10.16 -1.02 11.35
C GLU A 267 9.33 -1.52 12.55
N ILE A 268 9.03 -0.65 13.51
CA ILE A 268 8.21 -0.95 14.70
C ILE A 268 6.82 -1.53 14.35
N GLN A 269 6.30 -1.20 13.16
CA GLN A 269 5.02 -1.74 12.67
C GLN A 269 5.14 -3.21 12.24
N ASN A 270 6.32 -3.61 11.77
CA ASN A 270 6.63 -4.99 11.43
C ASN A 270 6.91 -5.81 12.69
N VAL A 271 7.60 -5.20 13.67
CA VAL A 271 7.88 -5.84 14.95
C VAL A 271 6.58 -6.16 15.68
N ASN A 272 5.67 -5.20 15.80
CA ASN A 272 4.40 -5.38 16.51
C ASN A 272 3.30 -6.09 15.70
N LEU A 273 3.51 -6.37 14.41
CA LEU A 273 2.45 -6.79 13.46
C LEU A 273 1.25 -5.84 13.45
N VAL A 274 1.49 -4.57 13.75
CA VAL A 274 0.47 -3.54 13.89
C VAL A 274 0.65 -2.53 12.77
N PRO A 275 -0.31 -2.41 11.84
CA PRO A 275 -0.24 -1.41 10.78
C PRO A 275 -0.37 0.02 11.34
N LEU A 276 0.73 0.79 11.32
CA LEU A 276 0.79 2.11 11.97
C LEU A 276 -0.24 3.11 11.44
N ALA A 277 -0.52 3.13 10.13
CA ALA A 277 -1.50 4.06 9.56
C ALA A 277 -2.93 3.73 10.02
N SER A 278 -3.22 2.48 10.37
CA SER A 278 -4.48 2.11 11.00
C SER A 278 -4.62 2.74 12.39
N ARG A 279 -3.60 2.62 13.25
CA ARG A 279 -3.61 3.20 14.59
C ARG A 279 -3.66 4.73 14.58
N LEU A 280 -2.88 5.37 13.71
CA LEU A 280 -2.86 6.84 13.60
C LEU A 280 -4.21 7.42 13.16
N ARG A 281 -4.90 6.77 12.21
CA ARG A 281 -6.22 7.22 11.75
C ARG A 281 -7.29 7.16 12.84
N LYS A 282 -7.22 6.18 13.76
CA LYS A 282 -8.19 6.08 14.87
C LYS A 282 -8.21 7.31 15.77
N ILE A 283 -7.12 8.06 15.82
CA ILE A 283 -6.98 9.24 16.67
C ILE A 283 -6.82 10.54 15.86
N GLU A 284 -6.88 10.45 14.53
CA GLU A 284 -6.82 11.60 13.64
C GLU A 284 -8.16 12.36 13.73
N GLY A 285 -8.11 13.65 14.08
CA GLY A 285 -9.30 14.49 14.25
C GLY A 285 -9.92 14.45 15.66
N ILE A 286 -9.43 13.60 16.57
CA ILE A 286 -9.85 13.63 17.98
C ILE A 286 -9.14 14.80 18.68
N LYS A 287 -9.90 15.65 19.38
CA LYS A 287 -9.33 16.72 20.20
C LYS A 287 -8.97 16.16 21.58
N ILE A 288 -7.67 15.97 21.83
CA ILE A 288 -7.15 15.46 23.10
C ILE A 288 -6.53 16.63 23.85
N LEU A 289 -7.00 16.88 25.07
CA LEU A 289 -6.67 18.10 25.83
C LEU A 289 -5.48 17.93 26.77
N THR A 290 -5.23 16.72 27.27
CA THR A 290 -4.15 16.47 28.24
C THR A 290 -3.36 15.19 27.91
N PRO A 291 -2.08 15.13 28.30
CA PRO A 291 -1.26 13.93 28.15
C PRO A 291 -1.87 12.68 28.81
N GLU A 292 -2.44 12.83 30.00
CA GLU A 292 -3.06 11.75 30.77
C GLU A 292 -4.23 11.15 29.98
N LYS A 293 -5.06 12.00 29.35
CA LYS A 293 -6.16 11.54 28.51
C LYS A 293 -5.66 10.83 27.26
N GLY A 294 -4.54 11.28 26.70
CA GLY A 294 -3.89 10.62 25.58
C GLY A 294 -3.41 9.20 25.92
N VAL A 295 -2.87 8.99 27.13
CA VAL A 295 -2.49 7.66 27.63
C VAL A 295 -3.71 6.77 27.88
N GLU A 296 -4.77 7.30 28.48
CA GLU A 296 -6.03 6.58 28.68
C GLU A 296 -6.59 6.09 27.32
N ILE A 297 -6.67 7.00 26.34
CA ILE A 297 -7.12 6.70 24.98
C ILE A 297 -6.23 5.62 24.34
N ALA A 298 -4.91 5.67 24.54
CA ALA A 298 -4.00 4.64 24.02
C ALA A 298 -4.34 3.25 24.58
N LYS A 299 -4.53 3.15 25.90
CA LYS A 299 -4.87 1.90 26.59
C LYS A 299 -6.25 1.37 26.18
N THR A 300 -7.22 2.25 25.91
CA THR A 300 -8.57 1.83 25.49
C THR A 300 -8.65 1.48 24.00
N LEU A 301 -8.15 2.35 23.09
CA LEU A 301 -8.29 2.17 21.65
C LEU A 301 -7.37 1.08 21.07
N PHE A 302 -6.26 0.79 21.75
CA PHE A 302 -5.30 -0.22 21.37
C PHE A 302 -5.28 -1.43 22.31
N GLN A 303 -6.37 -1.62 23.07
CA GLN A 303 -6.63 -2.85 23.81
C GLN A 303 -6.71 -4.02 22.83
N THR A 304 -5.69 -4.89 22.87
CA THR A 304 -5.60 -6.11 22.05
C THR A 304 -6.02 -7.37 22.81
N GLU A 305 -7.02 -7.24 23.69
CA GLU A 305 -7.73 -8.40 24.26
C GLU A 305 -9.23 -8.18 24.02
N THR A 306 -9.92 -9.20 23.50
CA THR A 306 -11.39 -9.32 23.30
C THR A 306 -12.08 -8.61 22.12
N LEU A 307 -11.63 -8.81 20.87
CA LEU A 307 -12.53 -8.73 19.69
C LEU A 307 -12.51 -9.98 18.80
N SER A 308 -11.58 -10.91 19.03
CA SER A 308 -11.54 -12.20 18.31
C SER A 308 -12.79 -13.05 18.57
N SER A 309 -13.37 -12.99 19.78
CA SER A 309 -14.54 -13.80 20.15
C SER A 309 -15.87 -13.34 19.52
N LEU A 310 -15.95 -12.15 18.94
CA LEU A 310 -17.13 -11.66 18.20
C LEU A 310 -16.96 -11.80 16.69
N ILE A 311 -15.72 -11.70 16.19
CA ILE A 311 -15.41 -11.78 14.76
C ILE A 311 -15.47 -13.23 14.24
N ASP A 312 -15.27 -14.24 15.11
CA ASP A 312 -15.35 -15.66 14.75
C ASP A 312 -16.73 -16.31 15.02
N LYS A 313 -17.72 -15.57 15.54
CA LYS A 313 -19.07 -16.13 15.73
C LYS A 313 -19.74 -16.35 14.37
N LYS A 314 -20.08 -17.60 14.08
CA LYS A 314 -20.80 -17.99 12.87
C LYS A 314 -22.21 -17.37 12.89
N ILE A 315 -22.74 -17.01 11.72
CA ILE A 315 -24.06 -16.36 11.59
C ILE A 315 -25.14 -17.43 11.38
N LEU A 316 -26.17 -17.41 12.21
CA LEU A 316 -27.43 -18.12 12.01
C LEU A 316 -28.51 -17.13 11.57
N TYR A 317 -29.38 -17.54 10.67
CA TYR A 317 -30.50 -16.75 10.21
C TYR A 317 -31.75 -17.13 11.01
N ARG A 318 -32.69 -16.17 11.17
CA ARG A 318 -33.94 -16.38 11.90
C ARG A 318 -34.73 -17.59 11.37
N GLU A 319 -34.67 -17.79 10.06
CA GLU A 319 -35.20 -18.95 9.35
C GLU A 319 -34.24 -19.35 8.25
N GLN A 320 -33.90 -20.64 8.18
CA GLN A 320 -33.00 -21.22 7.18
C GLN A 320 -33.26 -22.71 7.01
N GLU A 321 -32.67 -23.31 5.97
CA GLU A 321 -32.72 -24.75 5.76
C GLU A 321 -31.40 -25.39 6.21
N GLY A 322 -31.45 -26.67 6.54
CA GLY A 322 -30.26 -27.44 6.83
C GLY A 322 -30.50 -28.93 6.60
N PHE A 323 -29.52 -29.72 7.02
CA PHE A 323 -29.48 -31.14 6.82
C PHE A 323 -29.10 -31.86 8.11
N VAL A 324 -29.75 -33.00 8.32
CA VAL A 324 -29.44 -33.97 9.37
C VAL A 324 -29.43 -35.34 8.70
N GLU A 325 -28.31 -36.06 8.74
CA GLU A 325 -28.14 -37.37 8.09
C GLU A 325 -28.73 -37.38 6.66
N GLU A 326 -28.35 -36.37 5.84
CA GLU A 326 -28.80 -36.16 4.46
C GLU A 326 -30.28 -35.76 4.26
N LYS A 327 -31.12 -35.77 5.30
CA LYS A 327 -32.50 -35.27 5.22
C LYS A 327 -32.55 -33.75 5.38
N LYS A 328 -33.25 -33.10 4.45
CA LYS A 328 -33.52 -31.66 4.48
C LYS A 328 -34.49 -31.31 5.61
N ILE A 329 -34.15 -30.31 6.41
CA ILE A 329 -34.96 -29.82 7.54
C ILE A 329 -35.05 -28.29 7.53
N THR A 330 -36.09 -27.75 8.18
CA THR A 330 -36.22 -26.31 8.43
C THR A 330 -35.71 -25.99 9.82
N ILE A 331 -34.86 -24.97 9.92
CA ILE A 331 -34.27 -24.49 11.17
C ILE A 331 -34.82 -23.10 11.46
N LEU A 332 -35.39 -22.95 12.65
CA LEU A 332 -35.91 -21.68 13.17
C LEU A 332 -35.14 -21.29 14.42
N VAL A 333 -34.87 -20.00 14.62
CA VAL A 333 -34.29 -19.50 15.86
C VAL A 333 -35.39 -18.83 16.68
N ASP A 334 -35.65 -19.33 17.88
CA ASP A 334 -36.64 -18.79 18.81
C ASP A 334 -35.96 -18.36 20.11
N MET A 335 -35.76 -17.04 20.25
CA MET A 335 -35.12 -16.43 21.41
C MET A 335 -36.03 -16.35 22.64
N THR A 336 -37.31 -16.73 22.53
CA THR A 336 -38.24 -16.75 23.67
C THR A 336 -38.13 -18.02 24.50
N ARG A 337 -37.45 -19.05 23.97
CA ARG A 337 -37.28 -20.36 24.59
C ARG A 337 -35.83 -20.59 25.00
N LYS A 338 -35.67 -21.31 26.12
CA LYS A 338 -34.34 -21.68 26.63
C LYS A 338 -33.76 -22.90 25.91
N GLU A 339 -34.54 -23.98 25.82
CA GLU A 339 -34.13 -25.24 25.19
C GLU A 339 -34.61 -25.36 23.74
N SER A 340 -33.79 -25.98 22.91
CA SER A 340 -34.14 -26.33 21.52
C SER A 340 -35.21 -27.41 21.46
N LEU A 341 -35.99 -27.42 20.37
CA LEU A 341 -37.09 -28.34 20.13
C LEU A 341 -36.93 -29.00 18.77
N VAL A 342 -37.00 -30.33 18.76
CA VAL A 342 -36.81 -31.16 17.58
C VAL A 342 -38.07 -31.96 17.31
N SER A 343 -38.46 -32.08 16.05
CA SER A 343 -39.64 -32.85 15.68
C SER A 343 -39.43 -34.36 15.82
N GLN A 344 -40.49 -35.07 16.22
CA GLN A 344 -40.43 -36.53 16.43
C GLN A 344 -39.87 -37.28 15.21
N ASP A 345 -40.22 -36.87 13.99
CA ASP A 345 -39.77 -37.52 12.76
C ASP A 345 -38.27 -37.34 12.46
N ILE A 346 -37.60 -36.37 13.08
CA ILE A 346 -36.13 -36.21 13.01
C ILE A 346 -35.47 -37.07 14.10
N VAL A 347 -36.09 -37.14 15.29
CA VAL A 347 -35.60 -38.00 16.38
C VAL A 347 -35.68 -39.47 16.01
N ASP A 348 -36.74 -39.88 15.31
CA ASP A 348 -36.91 -41.25 14.82
C ASP A 348 -35.82 -41.66 13.80
N LEU A 349 -35.21 -40.67 13.10
CA LEU A 349 -34.13 -40.90 12.13
C LEU A 349 -32.76 -41.03 12.78
N VAL A 350 -32.44 -40.15 13.73
CA VAL A 350 -31.09 -40.04 14.32
C VAL A 350 -30.95 -40.84 15.63
N GLY A 351 -32.08 -41.22 16.24
CA GLY A 351 -32.14 -41.80 17.57
C GLY A 351 -32.12 -40.72 18.68
N LYS A 352 -32.58 -41.09 19.88
CA LYS A 352 -32.52 -40.20 21.06
C LYS A 352 -31.06 -40.02 21.48
N GLY A 353 -30.52 -38.82 21.28
CA GLY A 353 -29.14 -38.50 21.64
C GLY A 353 -28.66 -37.21 20.99
N ASN A 354 -27.34 -37.03 20.94
CA ASN A 354 -26.74 -35.83 20.35
C ASN A 354 -27.03 -35.74 18.84
N MET A 355 -27.33 -34.54 18.36
CA MET A 355 -27.69 -34.30 16.96
C MET A 355 -26.75 -33.28 16.31
N ASN A 356 -26.20 -33.65 15.14
CA ASN A 356 -25.43 -32.75 14.29
C ASN A 356 -26.31 -32.20 13.18
N ILE A 357 -26.33 -30.87 13.04
CA ILE A 357 -27.09 -30.17 12.01
C ILE A 357 -26.12 -29.34 11.18
N LEU A 358 -26.16 -29.49 9.86
CA LEU A 358 -25.41 -28.65 8.93
C LEU A 358 -26.37 -27.69 8.22
N THR A 359 -26.16 -26.39 8.38
CA THR A 359 -27.00 -25.36 7.76
C THR A 359 -26.59 -25.12 6.31
N ASN A 360 -27.52 -24.62 5.49
CA ASN A 360 -27.23 -24.17 4.13
C ASN A 360 -26.32 -22.93 4.06
N SER A 361 -26.10 -22.25 5.20
CA SER A 361 -25.08 -21.22 5.41
C SER A 361 -23.71 -21.78 5.85
N HIS A 362 -23.51 -23.11 5.77
CA HIS A 362 -22.28 -23.84 6.16
C HIS A 362 -21.90 -23.69 7.64
N VAL A 363 -22.89 -23.59 8.51
CA VAL A 363 -22.72 -23.59 9.97
C VAL A 363 -23.07 -24.98 10.50
N SER A 364 -22.19 -25.57 11.30
CA SER A 364 -22.48 -26.81 12.03
C SER A 364 -23.00 -26.46 13.42
N ILE A 365 -24.13 -27.04 13.80
CA ILE A 365 -24.76 -26.92 15.11
C ILE A 365 -24.79 -28.30 15.74
N PHE A 366 -24.42 -28.39 17.01
CA PHE A 366 -24.44 -29.63 17.78
C PHE A 366 -25.42 -29.49 18.94
N LEU A 367 -26.52 -30.23 18.90
CA LEU A 367 -27.52 -30.25 19.96
C LEU A 367 -27.26 -31.42 20.90
N GLN A 368 -27.02 -31.13 22.18
CA GLN A 368 -26.83 -32.14 23.23
C GLN A 368 -28.11 -32.42 24.02
N LYS A 369 -29.01 -31.44 24.12
CA LYS A 369 -30.29 -31.53 24.81
C LYS A 369 -31.35 -30.79 24.01
N TYR A 370 -32.52 -31.39 23.89
CA TYR A 370 -33.67 -30.79 23.20
C TYR A 370 -34.97 -31.47 23.64
N GLU A 371 -36.06 -30.71 23.58
CA GLU A 371 -37.41 -31.23 23.74
C GLU A 371 -37.92 -31.84 22.44
N ILE A 372 -38.79 -32.85 22.54
CA ILE A 372 -39.38 -33.52 21.38
C ILE A 372 -40.79 -33.02 21.16
N SER A 373 -41.09 -32.56 19.96
CA SER A 373 -42.43 -32.11 19.57
C SER A 373 -43.04 -33.03 18.53
N SER A 374 -44.28 -33.44 18.78
CA SER A 374 -45.12 -34.17 17.82
C SER A 374 -45.83 -33.25 16.80
N SER A 375 -45.79 -31.92 17.00
CA SER A 375 -46.62 -30.97 16.26
C SER A 375 -45.95 -30.31 15.05
N SER A 376 -44.62 -30.44 14.89
CA SER A 376 -43.83 -29.62 13.96
C SER A 376 -42.95 -30.46 13.03
N ARG A 377 -43.54 -31.27 12.14
CA ARG A 377 -42.81 -32.19 11.24
C ARG A 377 -41.66 -31.55 10.47
N GLY A 378 -40.48 -32.18 10.46
CA GLY A 378 -39.29 -31.74 9.72
C GLY A 378 -38.66 -30.43 10.21
N LYS A 379 -38.95 -29.99 11.45
CA LYS A 379 -38.45 -28.73 12.00
C LYS A 379 -37.55 -28.93 13.21
N VAL A 380 -36.52 -28.10 13.27
CA VAL A 380 -35.71 -27.86 14.46
C VAL A 380 -35.84 -26.40 14.85
N ILE A 381 -36.24 -26.13 16.09
CA ILE A 381 -36.33 -24.79 16.66
C ILE A 381 -35.19 -24.65 17.66
N LEU A 382 -34.24 -23.76 17.39
CA LEU A 382 -33.08 -23.52 18.23
C LEU A 382 -33.42 -22.53 19.34
N GLY A 383 -33.24 -22.94 20.60
CA GLY A 383 -33.42 -22.10 21.78
C GLY A 383 -32.15 -21.34 22.18
N MET A 384 -32.25 -20.45 23.16
CA MET A 384 -31.15 -19.58 23.62
C MET A 384 -29.86 -20.33 23.95
N ASP A 385 -29.96 -21.50 24.59
CA ASP A 385 -28.78 -22.23 25.06
C ASP A 385 -27.87 -22.73 23.92
N ASP A 386 -28.47 -23.02 22.75
CA ASP A 386 -27.77 -23.54 21.58
C ASP A 386 -27.36 -22.46 20.57
N VAL A 387 -27.86 -21.22 20.73
CA VAL A 387 -27.57 -20.09 19.81
C VAL A 387 -26.70 -18.98 20.42
N LYS A 388 -26.40 -19.03 21.72
CA LYS A 388 -25.61 -18.01 22.45
C LYS A 388 -24.22 -17.73 21.85
N ASP A 389 -23.64 -18.71 21.17
CA ASP A 389 -22.31 -18.63 20.56
C ASP A 389 -22.34 -18.25 19.07
N TYR A 390 -23.52 -17.88 18.55
CA TYR A 390 -23.75 -17.48 17.15
C TYR A 390 -24.26 -16.03 17.06
N LEU A 391 -24.06 -15.39 15.91
CA LEU A 391 -24.70 -14.12 15.57
C LEU A 391 -26.03 -14.39 14.87
N ILE A 392 -27.12 -13.74 15.29
CA ILE A 392 -28.44 -13.95 14.69
C ILE A 392 -28.74 -12.86 13.67
N ASN A 393 -28.90 -13.24 12.40
CA ASN A 393 -29.41 -12.37 11.35
C ASN A 393 -30.95 -12.42 11.37
N PRO A 394 -31.65 -11.27 11.52
CA PRO A 394 -33.11 -11.24 11.60
C PRO A 394 -33.82 -11.59 10.29
N ASN A 395 -33.10 -11.60 9.16
CA ASN A 395 -33.63 -11.96 7.86
C ASN A 395 -33.61 -13.48 7.65
N SER A 396 -34.52 -14.01 6.82
CA SER A 396 -34.46 -15.40 6.37
C SER A 396 -33.31 -15.59 5.38
N PHE A 397 -32.62 -16.73 5.42
CA PHE A 397 -31.57 -17.03 4.45
C PHE A 397 -32.18 -17.38 3.10
N VAL A 398 -32.08 -16.46 2.14
CA VAL A 398 -32.38 -16.71 0.73
C VAL A 398 -31.07 -17.05 0.04
N LEU A 399 -30.89 -18.32 -0.34
CA LEU A 399 -29.91 -18.66 -1.35
C LEU A 399 -30.34 -17.93 -2.62
N GLN A 400 -29.59 -16.91 -3.03
CA GLN A 400 -29.48 -16.69 -4.47
C GLN A 400 -28.91 -18.00 -4.99
N ASP A 401 -29.72 -18.74 -5.72
CA ASP A 401 -29.24 -19.84 -6.53
C ASP A 401 -27.99 -19.32 -7.24
N LYS A 402 -26.84 -19.90 -6.90
CA LYS A 402 -25.72 -19.90 -7.81
C LYS A 402 -26.31 -20.50 -9.07
N ILE A 403 -26.66 -19.66 -10.04
CA ILE A 403 -26.90 -20.14 -11.38
C ILE A 403 -25.63 -20.92 -11.71
N GLU A 404 -25.78 -22.23 -11.82
CA GLU A 404 -24.77 -23.15 -12.31
C GLU A 404 -24.45 -22.78 -13.77
N THR A 405 -23.77 -21.66 -14.02
CA THR A 405 -23.14 -21.43 -15.33
C THR A 405 -21.87 -22.27 -15.50
N SER A 406 -21.50 -23.10 -14.51
CA SER A 406 -20.44 -24.12 -14.66
C SER A 406 -20.77 -25.21 -15.69
N GLN A 407 -21.98 -25.21 -16.28
CA GLN A 407 -22.37 -26.15 -17.34
C GLN A 407 -22.18 -25.62 -18.78
N LYS A 408 -21.91 -24.32 -19.04
CA LYS A 408 -21.84 -23.82 -20.43
C LYS A 408 -20.60 -24.30 -21.20
N TRP A 409 -19.44 -24.40 -20.53
CA TRP A 409 -18.15 -24.66 -21.19
C TRP A 409 -17.52 -25.95 -20.68
N SER A 410 -16.77 -26.67 -21.52
CA SER A 410 -16.06 -27.87 -21.09
C SER A 410 -15.02 -27.56 -20.01
N GLN A 411 -14.69 -28.57 -19.20
CA GLN A 411 -13.60 -28.44 -18.22
C GLN A 411 -12.26 -28.16 -18.93
N GLU A 412 -12.05 -28.77 -20.10
CA GLU A 412 -10.85 -28.56 -20.91
C GLU A 412 -10.72 -27.09 -21.36
N LEU A 413 -11.81 -26.47 -21.83
CA LEU A 413 -11.81 -25.07 -22.23
C LEU A 413 -11.54 -24.13 -21.05
N ARG A 414 -12.08 -24.45 -19.86
CA ARG A 414 -11.81 -23.66 -18.63
C ARG A 414 -10.36 -23.78 -18.16
N ASP A 415 -9.76 -24.96 -18.26
CA ASP A 415 -8.36 -25.16 -17.93
C ASP A 415 -7.44 -24.46 -18.93
N PHE A 416 -7.83 -24.48 -20.22
CA PHE A 416 -7.17 -23.71 -21.28
C PHE A 416 -7.26 -22.20 -21.03
N ASP A 417 -8.45 -21.66 -20.74
CA ASP A 417 -8.68 -20.26 -20.36
C ASP A 417 -7.79 -19.83 -19.18
N SER A 418 -7.73 -20.64 -18.13
CA SER A 418 -6.89 -20.42 -16.96
C SER A 418 -5.41 -20.36 -17.33
N ALA A 419 -4.95 -21.19 -18.26
CA ALA A 419 -3.58 -21.20 -18.76
C ALA A 419 -3.26 -19.93 -19.58
N VAL A 420 -4.14 -19.54 -20.52
CA VAL A 420 -4.00 -18.30 -21.31
C VAL A 420 -3.97 -17.06 -20.39
N TYR A 421 -4.84 -17.03 -19.38
CA TYR A 421 -4.85 -15.95 -18.39
C TYR A 421 -3.54 -15.87 -17.59
N LYS A 422 -3.02 -17.01 -17.12
CA LYS A 422 -1.77 -17.09 -16.34
C LYS A 422 -0.57 -16.64 -17.17
N ILE A 423 -0.47 -17.03 -18.44
CA ILE A 423 0.66 -16.64 -19.29
C ILE A 423 0.60 -15.14 -19.63
N GLY A 424 -0.59 -14.61 -19.96
CA GLY A 424 -0.78 -13.18 -20.21
C GLY A 424 -0.40 -12.30 -19.03
N LYS A 425 -0.66 -12.74 -17.79
CA LYS A 425 -0.24 -12.03 -16.57
C LYS A 425 1.27 -11.90 -16.39
N LYS A 426 2.07 -12.79 -16.99
CA LYS A 426 3.54 -12.71 -16.92
C LYS A 426 4.10 -11.57 -17.78
N ILE A 427 3.32 -11.07 -18.75
CA ILE A 427 3.75 -10.02 -19.70
C ILE A 427 2.91 -8.76 -19.48
N ASN A 428 3.15 -8.07 -18.36
CA ASN A 428 2.53 -6.78 -18.07
C ASN A 428 3.44 -5.63 -18.53
N LEU A 429 3.18 -5.10 -19.73
CA LEU A 429 3.95 -3.99 -20.31
C LEU A 429 4.02 -2.75 -19.40
N SER A 430 2.94 -2.43 -18.67
CA SER A 430 2.94 -1.25 -17.79
C SER A 430 3.89 -1.40 -16.60
N SER A 431 4.13 -2.63 -16.15
CA SER A 431 5.11 -2.93 -15.11
C SER A 431 6.52 -3.08 -15.67
N LEU A 432 6.68 -3.73 -16.83
CA LEU A 432 7.99 -4.03 -17.42
C LEU A 432 8.66 -2.80 -18.06
N LEU A 433 7.86 -1.85 -18.55
CA LEU A 433 8.35 -0.60 -19.13
C LEU A 433 8.39 0.53 -18.08
N LYS A 434 8.54 0.21 -16.79
CA LYS A 434 8.74 1.22 -15.74
C LYS A 434 10.23 1.25 -15.37
N PRO A 435 10.93 2.38 -15.47
CA PRO A 435 12.35 2.43 -15.13
C PRO A 435 12.58 2.30 -13.62
N ASP A 436 13.59 1.52 -13.24
CA ASP A 436 13.96 1.23 -11.85
C ASP A 436 14.76 2.37 -11.21
N ASN A 437 15.50 3.13 -12.02
CA ASN A 437 16.40 4.20 -11.59
C ASN A 437 15.75 5.61 -11.60
N TYR A 438 14.42 5.70 -11.54
CA TYR A 438 13.67 6.96 -11.67
C TYR A 438 14.17 8.09 -10.76
N PHE A 439 14.32 7.85 -9.45
CA PHE A 439 14.68 8.89 -8.49
C PHE A 439 16.11 9.42 -8.70
N SER A 440 17.07 8.53 -8.98
CA SER A 440 18.44 8.95 -9.30
C SER A 440 18.53 9.78 -10.58
N LEU A 441 17.68 9.48 -11.58
CA LEU A 441 17.63 10.23 -12.83
C LEU A 441 16.97 11.60 -12.63
N LEU A 442 15.98 11.70 -11.74
CA LEU A 442 15.32 12.98 -11.42
C LEU A 442 16.31 13.99 -10.81
N ASP A 443 17.14 13.58 -9.86
CA ASP A 443 18.16 14.44 -9.25
C ASP A 443 19.22 14.91 -10.26
N ALA A 444 19.57 14.06 -11.23
CA ALA A 444 20.46 14.43 -12.33
C ALA A 444 19.79 15.39 -13.32
N PHE A 445 18.52 15.16 -13.65
CA PHE A 445 17.73 16.00 -14.53
C PHE A 445 17.56 17.42 -13.99
N ILE A 446 17.20 17.58 -12.71
CA ILE A 446 16.95 18.90 -12.10
C ILE A 446 18.18 19.82 -12.20
N ARG A 447 19.39 19.25 -12.20
CA ARG A 447 20.65 20.00 -12.35
C ARG A 447 20.91 20.48 -13.79
N ASN A 448 20.30 19.86 -14.80
CA ASN A 448 20.51 20.20 -16.21
C ASN A 448 19.30 19.82 -17.11
N PRO A 449 18.13 20.45 -16.93
CA PRO A 449 16.88 19.96 -17.52
C PRO A 449 16.85 20.01 -19.06
N TYR A 450 17.56 20.95 -19.68
CA TYR A 450 17.50 21.17 -21.13
C TYR A 450 18.49 20.34 -21.95
N ARG A 451 19.47 19.68 -21.32
CA ARG A 451 20.52 18.91 -22.04
C ARG A 451 20.69 17.49 -21.52
N TYR A 452 19.91 17.08 -20.53
CA TYR A 452 20.03 15.75 -19.93
C TYR A 452 19.23 14.70 -20.71
N ASN A 453 19.92 13.64 -21.14
CA ASN A 453 19.32 12.45 -21.72
C ASN A 453 19.59 11.25 -20.77
N PRO A 454 18.61 10.82 -19.97
CA PRO A 454 18.79 9.72 -19.03
C PRO A 454 19.04 8.38 -19.74
N VAL A 455 19.81 7.50 -19.09
CA VAL A 455 19.86 6.08 -19.44
C VAL A 455 18.95 5.33 -18.49
N PHE A 456 17.86 4.77 -19.01
CA PHE A 456 16.86 4.07 -18.23
C PHE A 456 17.30 2.63 -17.95
N SER A 457 17.14 2.19 -16.70
CA SER A 457 17.32 0.80 -16.31
C SER A 457 15.95 0.14 -16.13
N TYR A 458 15.77 -1.06 -16.70
CA TYR A 458 14.54 -1.83 -16.60
C TYR A 458 14.83 -3.26 -16.14
N HIS A 459 13.93 -3.79 -15.33
CA HIS A 459 13.93 -5.20 -14.93
C HIS A 459 13.24 -6.10 -15.99
N PHE A 460 13.87 -6.26 -17.16
CA PHE A 460 13.36 -7.14 -18.22
C PHE A 460 13.56 -8.64 -17.88
N PRO A 461 12.68 -9.54 -18.38
CA PRO A 461 12.87 -10.98 -18.22
C PRO A 461 14.19 -11.50 -18.80
N SER A 462 14.77 -12.53 -18.17
CA SER A 462 15.93 -13.24 -18.73
C SER A 462 15.60 -13.93 -20.05
N ASN A 463 16.60 -14.21 -20.88
CA ASN A 463 16.38 -14.88 -22.18
C ASN A 463 15.74 -16.27 -22.00
N GLU A 464 16.19 -17.04 -21.00
CA GLU A 464 15.59 -18.33 -20.64
C GLU A 464 14.09 -18.20 -20.31
N LYS A 465 13.71 -17.13 -19.61
CA LYS A 465 12.31 -16.88 -19.26
C LYS A 465 11.48 -16.47 -20.48
N ILE A 466 12.04 -15.69 -21.41
CA ILE A 466 11.40 -15.33 -22.69
C ILE A 466 11.13 -16.60 -23.49
N GLU A 467 12.14 -17.46 -23.67
CA GLU A 467 12.01 -18.72 -24.40
C GLU A 467 11.01 -19.68 -23.75
N SER A 468 11.01 -19.78 -22.42
CA SER A 468 10.03 -20.58 -21.68
C SER A 468 8.59 -20.09 -21.93
N ILE A 469 8.36 -18.77 -21.94
CA ILE A 469 7.04 -18.19 -22.21
C ILE A 469 6.63 -18.47 -23.66
N ARG A 470 7.54 -18.27 -24.61
CA ARG A 470 7.31 -18.50 -26.05
C ARG A 470 6.92 -19.96 -26.32
N LYS A 471 7.62 -20.92 -25.71
CA LYS A 471 7.27 -22.34 -25.79
C LYS A 471 5.84 -22.62 -25.30
N THR A 472 5.46 -22.06 -24.14
CA THR A 472 4.09 -22.19 -23.63
C THR A 472 3.05 -21.56 -24.57
N LEU A 473 3.37 -20.44 -25.22
CA LEU A 473 2.47 -19.80 -26.18
C LEU A 473 2.26 -20.64 -27.43
N ILE A 474 3.31 -21.30 -27.94
CA ILE A 474 3.22 -22.27 -29.05
C ILE A 474 2.33 -23.44 -28.65
N GLU A 475 2.59 -24.07 -27.50
CA GLU A 475 1.81 -25.20 -26.98
C GLU A 475 0.31 -24.84 -26.82
N LEU A 476 0.00 -23.65 -26.28
CA LEU A 476 -1.39 -23.19 -26.15
C LEU A 476 -2.01 -22.88 -27.51
N THR A 477 -1.25 -22.33 -28.45
CA THR A 477 -1.75 -22.05 -29.81
C THR A 477 -2.11 -23.35 -30.52
N GLU A 478 -1.25 -24.36 -30.47
CA GLU A 478 -1.53 -25.69 -31.03
C GLU A 478 -2.75 -26.34 -30.39
N ARG A 479 -2.87 -26.29 -29.06
CA ARG A 479 -4.04 -26.80 -28.33
C ARG A 479 -5.34 -26.11 -28.74
N SER A 480 -5.30 -24.82 -29.07
CA SER A 480 -6.50 -24.09 -29.48
C SER A 480 -7.14 -24.61 -30.77
N TYR A 481 -6.40 -25.34 -31.62
CA TYR A 481 -6.92 -25.94 -32.85
C TYR A 481 -7.63 -27.28 -32.63
N LYS A 482 -7.55 -27.84 -31.41
CA LYS A 482 -8.18 -29.11 -31.07
C LYS A 482 -9.64 -28.97 -30.62
N PHE A 483 -10.09 -27.75 -30.33
CA PHE A 483 -11.49 -27.50 -29.96
C PHE A 483 -12.41 -27.59 -31.17
N GLU A 484 -13.53 -28.28 -31.02
CA GLU A 484 -14.52 -28.51 -32.07
C GLU A 484 -15.86 -27.79 -31.78
N GLN A 485 -16.74 -27.74 -32.78
CA GLN A 485 -18.12 -27.22 -32.65
C GLN A 485 -18.18 -25.79 -32.07
N GLN A 486 -19.03 -25.54 -31.06
CA GLN A 486 -19.18 -24.22 -30.43
C GLN A 486 -17.88 -23.72 -29.77
N GLU A 487 -17.04 -24.62 -29.26
CA GLU A 487 -15.76 -24.25 -28.64
C GLU A 487 -14.72 -23.83 -29.70
N ALA A 488 -14.87 -24.27 -30.96
CA ALA A 488 -14.02 -23.81 -32.06
C ALA A 488 -14.19 -22.31 -32.36
N LEU A 489 -15.41 -21.77 -32.19
CA LEU A 489 -15.69 -20.34 -32.34
C LEU A 489 -15.00 -19.53 -31.25
N ILE A 490 -15.10 -19.97 -30.00
CA ILE A 490 -14.39 -19.37 -28.87
C ILE A 490 -12.87 -19.47 -29.05
N ALA A 491 -12.36 -20.61 -29.54
CA ALA A 491 -10.94 -20.82 -29.75
C ALA A 491 -10.32 -19.83 -30.75
N ARG A 492 -11.11 -19.31 -31.72
CA ARG A 492 -10.66 -18.22 -32.60
C ARG A 492 -10.30 -16.96 -31.81
N LEU A 493 -11.10 -16.59 -30.82
CA LEU A 493 -10.84 -15.43 -29.96
C LEU A 493 -9.59 -15.65 -29.09
N TYR A 494 -9.37 -16.88 -28.61
CA TYR A 494 -8.14 -17.23 -27.88
C TYR A 494 -6.89 -17.19 -28.75
N ARG A 495 -6.96 -17.61 -30.01
CA ARG A 495 -5.81 -17.51 -30.93
C ARG A 495 -5.37 -16.07 -31.11
N GLU A 496 -6.31 -15.17 -31.36
CA GLU A 496 -6.01 -13.75 -31.45
C GLU A 496 -5.47 -13.19 -30.12
N LYS A 497 -5.99 -13.68 -28.98
CA LYS A 497 -5.44 -13.32 -27.67
C LYS A 497 -4.02 -13.81 -27.46
N LEU A 498 -3.69 -15.02 -27.89
CA LEU A 498 -2.35 -15.59 -27.82
C LEU A 498 -1.38 -14.84 -28.73
N THR A 499 -1.81 -14.46 -29.94
CA THR A 499 -1.04 -13.57 -30.81
C THR A 499 -0.75 -12.25 -30.11
N GLU A 500 -1.75 -11.56 -29.54
CA GLU A 500 -1.53 -10.32 -28.79
C GLU A 500 -0.51 -10.50 -27.65
N ILE A 501 -0.54 -11.63 -26.94
CA ILE A 501 0.41 -11.92 -25.86
C ILE A 501 1.83 -12.14 -26.42
N GLU A 502 1.98 -12.83 -27.54
CA GLU A 502 3.27 -13.00 -28.23
C GLU A 502 3.82 -11.66 -28.74
N SER A 503 3.00 -10.80 -29.36
CA SER A 503 3.46 -9.48 -29.82
C SER A 503 3.89 -8.60 -28.65
N LYS A 504 3.26 -8.72 -27.47
CA LYS A 504 3.73 -8.06 -26.23
C LYS A 504 5.07 -8.60 -25.77
N LEU A 505 5.29 -9.91 -25.82
CA LEU A 505 6.58 -10.53 -25.49
C LEU A 505 7.67 -10.05 -26.44
N GLY A 506 7.36 -10.05 -27.75
CA GLY A 506 8.22 -9.54 -28.81
C GLY A 506 8.58 -8.07 -28.61
N LEU A 507 7.62 -7.22 -28.21
CA LEU A 507 7.89 -5.82 -27.89
C LEU A 507 8.85 -5.66 -26.70
N VAL A 508 8.67 -6.45 -25.63
CA VAL A 508 9.58 -6.45 -24.46
C VAL A 508 10.99 -6.87 -24.87
N GLU A 509 11.12 -7.93 -25.66
CA GLU A 509 12.41 -8.40 -26.18
C GLU A 509 13.05 -7.36 -27.11
N ALA A 510 12.26 -6.67 -27.93
CA ALA A 510 12.73 -5.62 -28.82
C ALA A 510 13.26 -4.41 -28.04
N TYR A 511 12.57 -3.97 -26.98
CA TYR A 511 13.06 -2.92 -26.08
C TYR A 511 14.32 -3.33 -25.31
N LYS A 512 14.34 -4.57 -24.79
CA LYS A 512 15.51 -5.12 -24.08
C LYS A 512 16.79 -5.07 -24.92
N ASN A 513 16.65 -5.32 -26.22
CA ASN A 513 17.77 -5.35 -27.16
C ASN A 513 17.93 -4.06 -27.98
N GLU A 514 17.14 -3.02 -27.69
CA GLU A 514 17.05 -1.77 -28.48
C GLU A 514 16.93 -1.99 -30.00
N ASN A 515 16.19 -3.02 -30.40
CA ASN A 515 15.93 -3.32 -31.81
C ASN A 515 14.77 -2.44 -32.32
N PHE A 516 15.09 -1.24 -32.80
CA PHE A 516 14.11 -0.23 -33.21
C PHE A 516 13.15 -0.69 -34.33
N GLU A 517 13.62 -1.50 -35.28
CA GLU A 517 12.76 -2.07 -36.33
C GLU A 517 11.70 -3.00 -35.73
N LYS A 518 12.10 -3.90 -34.83
CA LYS A 518 11.16 -4.78 -34.12
C LYS A 518 10.24 -4.01 -33.17
N ILE A 519 10.73 -2.96 -32.51
CA ILE A 519 9.89 -2.10 -31.68
C ILE A 519 8.79 -1.47 -32.54
N ARG A 520 9.12 -0.90 -33.70
CA ARG A 520 8.14 -0.33 -34.65
C ARG A 520 7.13 -1.37 -35.11
N HIS A 521 7.60 -2.56 -35.49
CA HIS A 521 6.76 -3.66 -35.93
C HIS A 521 5.72 -4.04 -34.85
N PHE A 522 6.18 -4.36 -33.64
CA PHE A 522 5.27 -4.79 -32.56
C PHE A 522 4.40 -3.65 -32.01
N ASN A 523 4.89 -2.40 -32.01
CA ASN A 523 4.02 -1.25 -31.71
C ASN A 523 2.88 -1.13 -32.74
N THR A 524 3.18 -1.33 -34.02
CA THR A 524 2.17 -1.28 -35.09
C THR A 524 1.17 -2.43 -34.97
N GLU A 525 1.64 -3.63 -34.64
CA GLU A 525 0.79 -4.80 -34.46
C GLU A 525 -0.14 -4.64 -33.24
N LEU A 526 0.36 -4.12 -32.12
CA LEU A 526 -0.40 -3.98 -30.87
C LEU A 526 -1.34 -2.76 -30.86
N PHE A 527 -0.93 -1.66 -31.49
CA PHE A 527 -1.60 -0.36 -31.34
C PHE A 527 -1.97 0.28 -32.69
N GLY A 528 -1.79 -0.41 -33.81
CA GLY A 528 -2.05 0.10 -35.17
C GLY A 528 -1.00 1.10 -35.66
N GLN A 529 -1.18 1.64 -36.87
CA GLN A 529 -0.38 2.76 -37.40
C GLN A 529 -0.99 4.10 -37.00
N THR A 530 -0.20 5.18 -36.98
CA THR A 530 -0.73 6.52 -36.71
C THR A 530 -1.58 6.98 -37.89
N ASN A 531 -2.82 7.40 -37.62
CA ASN A 531 -3.71 7.90 -38.66
C ASN A 531 -3.37 9.37 -38.95
N PRO A 532 -2.98 9.73 -40.19
CA PRO A 532 -2.62 11.10 -40.55
C PRO A 532 -3.75 12.11 -40.32
N GLU A 533 -5.00 11.71 -40.55
CA GLU A 533 -6.16 12.59 -40.37
C GLU A 533 -6.43 12.85 -38.89
N PHE A 534 -6.33 11.82 -38.05
CA PHE A 534 -6.49 11.99 -36.60
C PHE A 534 -5.34 12.81 -36.00
N LEU A 535 -4.12 12.68 -36.53
CA LEU A 535 -3.00 13.51 -36.14
C LEU A 535 -3.22 14.98 -36.53
N LYS A 536 -3.80 15.23 -37.71
CA LYS A 536 -4.17 16.58 -38.15
C LYS A 536 -5.19 17.21 -37.19
N ILE A 537 -6.29 16.51 -36.90
CA ILE A 537 -7.32 16.94 -35.93
C ILE A 537 -6.68 17.19 -34.55
N ALA A 538 -5.82 16.28 -34.09
CA ALA A 538 -5.16 16.41 -32.80
C ALA A 538 -4.26 17.66 -32.73
N ARG A 539 -3.56 17.98 -33.83
CA ARG A 539 -2.70 19.17 -33.93
C ARG A 539 -3.53 20.46 -33.93
N GLU A 540 -4.65 20.48 -34.64
CA GLU A 540 -5.59 21.61 -34.66
C GLU A 540 -6.11 21.88 -33.24
N LYS A 541 -6.62 20.85 -32.55
CA LYS A 541 -7.09 20.94 -31.16
C LYS A 541 -6.03 21.46 -30.20
N VAL A 542 -4.79 20.94 -30.27
CA VAL A 542 -3.69 21.41 -29.40
C VAL A 542 -3.34 22.88 -29.66
N SER A 543 -3.51 23.36 -30.90
CA SER A 543 -3.25 24.75 -31.25
C SER A 543 -4.33 25.68 -30.71
N GLU A 544 -5.60 25.26 -30.72
CA GLU A 544 -6.76 25.99 -30.19
C GLU A 544 -6.72 26.16 -28.66
N MET A 545 -6.10 25.22 -27.92
CA MET A 545 -6.05 25.24 -26.45
C MET A 545 -5.18 26.36 -25.84
N LYS A 546 -4.35 27.05 -26.63
CA LYS A 546 -3.52 28.17 -26.16
C LYS A 546 -4.39 29.42 -25.92
N GLY A 547 -5.23 29.44 -24.88
CA GLY A 547 -6.12 30.58 -24.66
C GLY A 547 -6.95 30.67 -23.38
N ASP A 548 -7.57 29.61 -22.86
CA ASP A 548 -8.66 29.81 -21.89
C ASP A 548 -8.81 28.69 -20.84
N ASN A 549 -8.08 28.78 -19.72
CA ASN A 549 -8.35 27.97 -18.52
C ASN A 549 -9.42 28.59 -17.60
N LYS A 550 -9.96 29.78 -17.94
CA LYS A 550 -10.93 30.49 -17.09
C LYS A 550 -12.39 30.02 -17.25
N ASN A 551 -12.72 29.30 -18.32
CA ASN A 551 -14.09 28.83 -18.58
C ASN A 551 -14.46 27.51 -17.86
N ASP A 552 -13.47 26.71 -17.45
CA ASP A 552 -13.72 25.39 -16.85
C ASP A 552 -14.51 25.48 -15.54
N GLU A 553 -14.27 26.51 -14.71
CA GLU A 553 -14.99 26.67 -13.44
C GLU A 553 -16.46 27.06 -13.66
N ILE A 554 -16.74 27.85 -14.71
CA ILE A 554 -18.10 28.27 -15.07
C ILE A 554 -18.91 27.07 -15.60
N ILE A 555 -18.29 26.25 -16.46
CA ILE A 555 -18.99 25.16 -17.16
C ILE A 555 -19.07 23.89 -16.30
N LEU A 556 -17.98 23.51 -15.62
CA LEU A 556 -17.90 22.26 -14.86
C LEU A 556 -18.38 22.38 -13.41
N GLY A 557 -18.55 23.61 -12.92
CA GLY A 557 -18.98 23.89 -11.55
C GLY A 557 -17.86 23.73 -10.51
N LYS A 558 -18.27 23.68 -9.23
CA LYS A 558 -17.36 23.64 -8.09
C LYS A 558 -16.53 22.35 -8.04
N ILE A 559 -15.35 22.43 -7.42
CA ILE A 559 -14.56 21.25 -7.09
C ILE A 559 -15.24 20.50 -5.93
N LEU A 560 -15.44 19.20 -6.09
CA LEU A 560 -16.06 18.35 -5.08
C LEU A 560 -15.05 17.92 -4.00
N SER A 561 -15.50 17.88 -2.76
CA SER A 561 -14.80 17.23 -1.65
C SER A 561 -14.84 15.70 -1.79
N LEU A 562 -13.93 15.00 -1.10
CA LEU A 562 -13.90 13.52 -1.14
C LEU A 562 -15.19 12.89 -0.64
N ASP A 563 -15.83 13.49 0.37
CA ASP A 563 -17.11 13.00 0.91
C ASP A 563 -18.25 13.19 -0.09
N GLU A 564 -18.29 14.33 -0.80
CA GLU A 564 -19.23 14.55 -1.90
C GLU A 564 -19.03 13.53 -3.01
N ILE A 565 -17.78 13.29 -3.45
CA ILE A 565 -17.45 12.29 -4.48
C ILE A 565 -17.95 10.89 -4.07
N VAL A 566 -17.71 10.48 -2.81
CA VAL A 566 -18.22 9.19 -2.28
C VAL A 566 -19.75 9.17 -2.27
N GLY A 567 -20.40 10.27 -1.90
CA GLY A 567 -21.85 10.41 -1.95
C GLY A 567 -22.40 10.24 -3.37
N TYR A 568 -21.79 10.87 -4.37
CA TYR A 568 -22.15 10.70 -5.78
C TYR A 568 -21.98 9.25 -6.25
N ILE A 569 -20.88 8.59 -5.90
CA ILE A 569 -20.65 7.18 -6.27
C ILE A 569 -21.73 6.27 -5.68
N ARG A 570 -22.08 6.45 -4.40
CA ARG A 570 -23.12 5.64 -3.75
C ARG A 570 -24.48 5.85 -4.38
N LYS A 571 -24.86 7.12 -4.60
CA LYS A 571 -26.11 7.45 -5.30
C LYS A 571 -26.14 6.86 -6.71
N TYR A 572 -25.00 6.88 -7.41
CA TYR A 572 -24.86 6.27 -8.73
C TYR A 572 -25.10 4.76 -8.68
N PHE A 573 -24.54 4.05 -7.69
CA PHE A 573 -24.79 2.63 -7.51
C PHE A 573 -26.27 2.31 -7.23
N GLU A 574 -26.94 3.12 -6.41
CA GLU A 574 -28.37 2.98 -6.13
C GLU A 574 -29.21 3.16 -7.40
N ILE A 575 -29.00 4.26 -8.14
CA ILE A 575 -29.77 4.58 -9.36
C ILE A 575 -29.61 3.49 -10.42
N HIS A 576 -28.39 2.98 -10.60
CA HIS A 576 -28.08 2.01 -11.64
C HIS A 576 -28.22 0.54 -11.18
N ASN A 577 -28.74 0.32 -9.97
CA ASN A 577 -28.90 -1.00 -9.33
C ASN A 577 -27.61 -1.84 -9.36
N ILE A 578 -26.48 -1.22 -9.05
CA ILE A 578 -25.15 -1.85 -9.02
C ILE A 578 -24.81 -2.17 -7.56
N LYS A 579 -24.35 -3.41 -7.31
CA LYS A 579 -23.87 -3.79 -5.98
C LYS A 579 -22.69 -2.90 -5.58
N GLU A 580 -22.79 -2.24 -4.42
CA GLU A 580 -21.72 -1.38 -3.90
C GLU A 580 -20.40 -2.18 -3.76
N ILE A 581 -19.33 -1.60 -4.29
CA ILE A 581 -17.97 -2.13 -4.16
C ILE A 581 -17.12 -1.19 -3.30
N PRO A 582 -16.15 -1.71 -2.53
CA PRO A 582 -15.34 -0.89 -1.64
C PRO A 582 -14.64 0.27 -2.34
N ILE A 583 -14.72 1.46 -1.75
CA ILE A 583 -14.03 2.67 -2.20
C ILE A 583 -12.78 2.88 -1.35
N THR A 584 -11.64 3.09 -1.99
CA THR A 584 -10.33 3.27 -1.36
C THR A 584 -9.77 4.63 -1.77
N ILE A 585 -9.36 5.44 -0.79
CA ILE A 585 -8.75 6.76 -1.04
C ILE A 585 -7.23 6.64 -0.88
N GLU A 586 -6.50 6.85 -1.96
CA GLU A 586 -5.05 6.64 -2.04
C GLU A 586 -4.31 7.92 -2.46
N SER A 587 -3.10 8.14 -1.95
CA SER A 587 -2.28 9.32 -2.30
C SER A 587 -1.27 9.07 -3.41
N GLY A 588 -1.24 7.86 -3.98
CA GLY A 588 -0.24 7.43 -4.96
C GLY A 588 -0.82 7.05 -6.33
N ASN A 589 -2.13 7.22 -6.53
CA ASN A 589 -2.75 6.90 -7.81
C ASN A 589 -2.62 8.09 -8.78
N LEU A 590 -2.16 7.82 -10.00
CA LEU A 590 -1.98 8.82 -11.06
C LEU A 590 -3.31 9.16 -11.74
N SER A 591 -4.29 8.25 -11.71
CA SER A 591 -5.64 8.52 -12.17
C SER A 591 -6.47 9.17 -11.07
N ARG A 592 -7.40 10.05 -11.47
CA ARG A 592 -8.34 10.72 -10.56
C ARG A 592 -9.26 9.70 -9.88
N MET A 593 -9.76 8.77 -10.67
CA MET A 593 -10.53 7.59 -10.25
C MET A 593 -10.08 6.40 -11.10
N SER A 594 -10.16 5.18 -10.56
CA SER A 594 -9.97 3.94 -11.33
C SER A 594 -10.57 2.74 -10.62
N VAL A 595 -10.98 1.72 -11.36
CA VAL A 595 -11.41 0.43 -10.77
C VAL A 595 -10.30 -0.61 -10.85
N SER A 596 -10.02 -1.30 -9.74
CA SER A 596 -9.09 -2.44 -9.71
C SER A 596 -9.82 -3.77 -9.62
N TYR A 597 -9.38 -4.75 -10.41
CA TYR A 597 -10.06 -6.04 -10.62
C TYR A 597 -9.29 -7.21 -9.96
N GLY A 598 -9.06 -7.11 -8.65
CA GLY A 598 -8.30 -8.08 -7.84
C GLY A 598 -9.15 -9.23 -7.27
N ARG A 599 -8.74 -9.77 -6.12
CA ARG A 599 -9.60 -10.72 -5.34
C ARG A 599 -10.89 -10.07 -4.86
N GLU A 600 -10.83 -8.76 -4.62
CA GLU A 600 -11.96 -7.88 -4.37
C GLU A 600 -11.87 -6.76 -5.41
N VAL A 601 -13.01 -6.44 -6.05
CA VAL A 601 -13.10 -5.29 -6.93
C VAL A 601 -13.24 -4.04 -6.07
N LYS A 602 -12.46 -2.99 -6.36
CA LYS A 602 -12.45 -1.74 -5.57
C LYS A 602 -12.35 -0.53 -6.48
N ILE A 603 -13.03 0.56 -6.10
CA ILE A 603 -12.83 1.88 -6.68
C ILE A 603 -11.68 2.55 -5.92
N HIS A 604 -10.73 3.11 -6.65
CA HIS A 604 -9.63 3.90 -6.12
C HIS A 604 -9.84 5.36 -6.50
N ILE A 605 -9.80 6.25 -5.52
CA ILE A 605 -9.87 7.70 -5.71
C ILE A 605 -8.55 8.30 -5.26
N SER A 606 -7.93 9.13 -6.10
CA SER A 606 -6.74 9.85 -5.71
C SER A 606 -7.09 10.96 -4.71
N LYS A 607 -6.36 11.06 -3.60
CA LYS A 607 -6.55 12.13 -2.60
C LYS A 607 -6.37 13.53 -3.20
N ASN A 608 -5.60 13.63 -4.29
CA ASN A 608 -5.34 14.88 -5.00
C ASN A 608 -6.20 15.01 -6.27
N ALA A 609 -7.22 14.16 -6.44
CA ALA A 609 -8.10 14.24 -7.59
C ALA A 609 -8.89 15.55 -7.54
N VAL A 610 -8.74 16.36 -8.59
CA VAL A 610 -9.65 17.47 -8.86
C VAL A 610 -10.78 16.93 -9.73
N ILE A 611 -11.95 16.79 -9.12
CA ILE A 611 -13.19 16.36 -9.78
C ILE A 611 -14.23 17.44 -9.52
N ARG A 612 -14.85 17.95 -10.58
CA ARG A 612 -15.91 18.96 -10.50
C ARG A 612 -17.31 18.35 -10.60
N GLU A 613 -18.29 19.09 -10.10
CA GLU A 613 -19.68 18.67 -9.98
C GLU A 613 -20.28 18.16 -11.30
N ASN A 614 -20.09 18.89 -12.40
CA ASN A 614 -20.71 18.55 -13.68
C ASN A 614 -19.88 17.56 -14.51
N GLU A 615 -18.70 17.12 -14.04
CA GLU A 615 -17.90 16.09 -14.74
C GLU A 615 -17.93 14.73 -14.04
N ILE A 616 -18.45 14.62 -12.81
CA ILE A 616 -18.38 13.36 -12.04
C ILE A 616 -19.14 12.23 -12.74
N ASN A 617 -20.33 12.49 -13.27
CA ASN A 617 -21.11 11.49 -14.02
C ASN A 617 -20.35 10.99 -15.26
N ALA A 618 -19.62 11.88 -15.94
CA ALA A 618 -18.77 11.49 -17.06
C ALA A 618 -17.61 10.58 -16.63
N ILE A 619 -17.05 10.77 -15.42
CA ILE A 619 -16.03 9.86 -14.85
C ILE A 619 -16.66 8.51 -14.46
N LEU A 620 -17.84 8.52 -13.86
CA LEU A 620 -18.55 7.30 -13.46
C LEU A 620 -19.00 6.48 -14.68
N ALA A 621 -19.46 7.12 -15.75
CA ALA A 621 -19.78 6.45 -17.01
C ALA A 621 -18.55 5.74 -17.62
N HIS A 622 -17.38 6.36 -17.51
CA HIS A 622 -16.11 5.79 -17.98
C HIS A 622 -15.68 4.57 -17.13
N GLU A 623 -15.55 4.76 -15.82
CA GLU A 623 -14.97 3.75 -14.92
C GLU A 623 -15.96 2.64 -14.54
N ILE A 624 -17.22 3.00 -14.27
CA ILE A 624 -18.23 2.08 -13.73
C ILE A 624 -19.07 1.48 -14.85
N ASP A 625 -19.77 2.30 -15.64
CA ASP A 625 -20.71 1.77 -16.65
C ASP A 625 -20.03 1.14 -17.84
N THR A 626 -18.75 1.43 -18.06
CA THR A 626 -17.96 0.75 -19.08
C THR A 626 -17.07 -0.32 -18.48
N HIS A 627 -15.99 0.05 -17.79
CA HIS A 627 -14.98 -0.94 -17.39
C HIS A 627 -15.48 -1.96 -16.36
N PHE A 628 -16.18 -1.50 -15.31
CA PHE A 628 -16.67 -2.39 -14.24
C PHE A 628 -17.84 -3.24 -14.70
N ARG A 629 -18.82 -2.65 -15.38
CA ARG A 629 -19.99 -3.37 -15.91
C ARG A 629 -19.57 -4.48 -16.89
N ARG A 630 -18.63 -4.19 -17.80
CA ARG A 630 -18.09 -5.20 -18.73
C ARG A 630 -17.26 -6.28 -18.04
N TYR A 631 -16.55 -5.94 -16.97
CA TYR A 631 -15.85 -6.94 -16.14
C TYR A 631 -16.85 -7.90 -15.46
N LEU A 632 -17.94 -7.36 -14.88
CA LEU A 632 -18.99 -8.17 -14.25
C LEU A 632 -19.68 -9.07 -15.27
N ALA A 633 -20.12 -8.52 -16.39
CA ALA A 633 -20.75 -9.29 -17.46
C ALA A 633 -19.83 -10.40 -17.98
N GLY A 634 -18.56 -10.06 -18.23
CA GLY A 634 -17.54 -11.03 -18.61
C GLY A 634 -17.33 -12.13 -17.57
N SER A 635 -17.42 -11.81 -16.27
CA SER A 635 -17.32 -12.80 -15.20
C SER A 635 -18.49 -13.79 -15.18
N LEU A 636 -19.70 -13.35 -15.59
CA LEU A 636 -20.89 -14.21 -15.65
C LEU A 636 -20.81 -15.24 -16.78
N THR A 637 -19.99 -14.99 -17.81
CA THR A 637 -19.77 -15.94 -18.92
C THR A 637 -19.07 -17.24 -18.50
N GLY A 638 -18.39 -17.25 -17.34
CA GLY A 638 -17.59 -18.39 -16.88
C GLY A 638 -16.19 -18.52 -17.49
N LEU A 639 -15.81 -17.65 -18.43
CA LEU A 639 -14.46 -17.61 -19.02
C LEU A 639 -13.73 -16.31 -18.67
N ARG A 640 -12.48 -16.41 -18.25
CA ARG A 640 -11.63 -15.26 -17.92
C ARG A 640 -11.29 -14.42 -19.14
N LEU A 641 -11.33 -14.99 -20.35
CA LEU A 641 -11.22 -14.26 -21.61
C LEU A 641 -12.18 -13.07 -21.66
N PHE A 642 -13.47 -13.28 -21.42
CA PHE A 642 -14.47 -12.20 -21.47
C PHE A 642 -14.40 -11.28 -20.25
N GLN A 643 -13.93 -11.79 -19.11
CA GLN A 643 -13.70 -10.96 -17.92
C GLN A 643 -12.51 -10.00 -18.08
N ASN A 644 -11.43 -10.42 -18.78
CA ASN A 644 -10.14 -9.71 -18.80
C ASN A 644 -9.76 -9.16 -20.18
N GLY A 645 -10.51 -9.50 -21.22
CA GLY A 645 -10.33 -8.99 -22.57
C GLY A 645 -9.97 -10.04 -23.61
N THR A 646 -10.71 -10.04 -24.72
CA THR A 646 -10.32 -10.75 -25.95
C THR A 646 -9.05 -10.16 -26.57
N GLY A 647 -8.57 -10.72 -27.68
CA GLY A 647 -7.41 -10.19 -28.40
C GLY A 647 -7.63 -8.75 -28.85
N TYR A 648 -6.68 -7.86 -28.55
CA TYR A 648 -6.65 -6.45 -28.99
C TYR A 648 -7.86 -5.59 -28.58
N TYR A 649 -8.66 -6.05 -27.61
CA TYR A 649 -9.93 -5.41 -27.22
C TYR A 649 -9.80 -3.98 -26.68
N LEU A 650 -8.60 -3.61 -26.21
CA LEU A 650 -8.41 -2.43 -25.37
C LEU A 650 -8.76 -1.11 -26.08
N SER A 651 -8.53 -1.02 -27.40
CA SER A 651 -8.88 0.19 -28.16
C SER A 651 -10.39 0.44 -28.14
N ASP A 652 -11.20 -0.59 -28.39
CA ASP A 652 -12.66 -0.49 -28.40
C ASP A 652 -13.23 -0.27 -26.98
N GLU A 653 -12.62 -0.90 -25.96
CA GLU A 653 -12.98 -0.69 -24.55
C GLU A 653 -12.79 0.78 -24.12
N GLU A 654 -11.61 1.35 -24.38
CA GLU A 654 -11.31 2.76 -24.06
C GLU A 654 -12.15 3.71 -24.93
N GLY A 655 -12.39 3.35 -26.19
CA GLY A 655 -13.24 4.10 -27.11
C GLY A 655 -14.68 4.22 -26.63
N LEU A 656 -15.28 3.10 -26.20
CA LEU A 656 -16.62 3.06 -25.62
C LEU A 656 -16.68 3.87 -24.32
N ALA A 657 -15.64 3.76 -23.48
CA ALA A 657 -15.56 4.50 -22.22
C ALA A 657 -15.48 6.02 -22.46
N ILE A 658 -14.78 6.47 -23.50
CA ILE A 658 -14.73 7.88 -23.90
C ILE A 658 -16.08 8.31 -24.48
N TYR A 659 -16.66 7.53 -25.39
CA TYR A 659 -17.95 7.85 -26.01
C TYR A 659 -19.05 8.06 -24.96
N ARG A 660 -19.17 7.12 -24.01
CA ARG A 660 -20.12 7.23 -22.88
C ARG A 660 -19.76 8.33 -21.89
N SER A 661 -18.48 8.62 -21.70
CA SER A 661 -18.07 9.75 -20.88
C SER A 661 -18.56 11.06 -21.49
N PHE A 662 -18.47 11.21 -22.82
CA PHE A 662 -18.78 12.45 -23.52
C PHE A 662 -20.28 12.77 -23.50
N SER A 663 -21.16 11.77 -23.53
CA SER A 663 -22.61 11.99 -23.41
C SER A 663 -23.06 12.53 -22.05
N HIS A 664 -22.17 12.51 -21.05
CA HIS A 664 -22.43 13.03 -19.71
C HIS A 664 -21.66 14.33 -19.42
N LEU A 665 -20.96 14.90 -20.40
CA LEU A 665 -20.30 16.20 -20.25
C LEU A 665 -21.31 17.34 -20.47
N PRO A 666 -21.11 18.50 -19.83
CA PRO A 666 -21.93 19.69 -20.09
C PRO A 666 -21.87 20.13 -21.54
N GLU A 667 -22.97 20.71 -22.03
CA GLU A 667 -23.03 21.32 -23.35
C GLU A 667 -21.95 22.41 -23.49
N GLY A 668 -21.24 22.42 -24.63
CA GLY A 668 -20.13 23.35 -24.88
C GLY A 668 -18.80 22.98 -24.21
N TYR A 669 -18.72 21.91 -23.41
CA TYR A 669 -17.46 21.44 -22.83
C TYR A 669 -16.81 20.34 -23.67
N GLU A 670 -15.54 20.53 -24.05
CA GLU A 670 -14.79 19.56 -24.86
C GLU A 670 -13.60 18.96 -24.08
N LYS A 671 -13.59 17.62 -23.92
CA LYS A 671 -12.48 16.90 -23.29
C LYS A 671 -11.35 16.65 -24.28
N ASN A 672 -10.30 17.43 -24.12
CA ASN A 672 -9.21 17.52 -25.08
C ASN A 672 -8.02 16.58 -24.85
N ALA A 673 -7.99 15.86 -23.71
CA ALA A 673 -6.83 15.09 -23.28
C ALA A 673 -6.39 13.97 -24.25
N MET A 674 -7.32 13.36 -24.99
CA MET A 674 -6.96 12.30 -25.95
C MET A 674 -6.23 12.85 -27.19
N TYR A 675 -6.64 14.02 -27.69
CA TYR A 675 -6.00 14.71 -28.80
C TYR A 675 -4.57 15.13 -28.43
N VAL A 676 -4.41 15.72 -27.24
CA VAL A 676 -3.10 16.09 -26.68
C VAL A 676 -2.16 14.87 -26.64
N LYS A 677 -2.62 13.75 -26.08
CA LYS A 677 -1.82 12.52 -25.99
C LYS A 677 -1.43 11.99 -27.38
N TYR A 678 -2.36 12.01 -28.33
CA TYR A 678 -2.13 11.57 -29.70
C TYR A 678 -1.05 12.41 -30.41
N TYR A 679 -1.16 13.73 -30.29
CA TYR A 679 -0.21 14.69 -30.84
C TYR A 679 1.17 14.55 -30.20
N LEU A 680 1.24 14.50 -28.86
CA LEU A 680 2.49 14.37 -28.13
C LEU A 680 3.21 13.07 -28.51
N LEU A 681 2.51 11.95 -28.53
CA LEU A 681 3.12 10.65 -28.84
C LEU A 681 3.69 10.63 -30.27
N SER A 682 2.94 11.16 -31.24
CA SER A 682 3.37 11.21 -32.64
C SER A 682 4.55 12.18 -32.86
N THR A 683 4.61 13.26 -32.08
CA THR A 683 5.68 14.27 -32.19
C THR A 683 6.95 13.82 -31.48
N VAL A 684 6.80 13.30 -30.26
CA VAL A 684 7.92 12.89 -29.39
C VAL A 684 8.63 11.64 -29.91
N ASP A 685 7.98 10.84 -30.74
CA ASP A 685 8.52 9.60 -31.29
C ASP A 685 9.92 9.77 -31.89
N VAL A 686 10.14 10.89 -32.61
CA VAL A 686 11.39 11.22 -33.30
C VAL A 686 12.32 12.13 -32.51
N LEU A 687 11.96 12.54 -31.30
CA LEU A 687 12.75 13.47 -30.47
C LEU A 687 13.69 12.73 -29.52
N SER A 688 14.78 13.37 -29.08
CA SER A 688 15.53 12.89 -27.90
C SER A 688 14.75 13.18 -26.60
N PHE A 689 15.18 12.65 -25.46
CA PHE A 689 14.57 12.98 -24.17
C PHE A 689 14.70 14.47 -23.85
N SER A 690 15.87 15.08 -24.08
CA SER A 690 16.06 16.53 -23.87
C SER A 690 15.16 17.37 -24.78
N ASP A 691 15.00 16.97 -26.05
CA ASP A 691 14.10 17.67 -26.99
C ASP A 691 12.63 17.50 -26.58
N THR A 692 12.27 16.33 -26.04
CA THR A 692 10.95 16.04 -25.48
C THR A 692 10.64 16.96 -24.30
N VAL A 693 11.61 17.16 -23.41
CA VAL A 693 11.49 18.10 -22.28
C VAL A 693 11.30 19.53 -22.79
N GLY A 694 12.07 19.95 -23.80
CA GLY A 694 11.91 21.26 -24.44
C GLY A 694 10.49 21.48 -24.99
N LEU A 695 9.93 20.48 -25.68
CA LEU A 695 8.54 20.50 -26.17
C LEU A 695 7.54 20.60 -25.02
N LEU A 696 7.69 19.79 -23.97
CA LEU A 696 6.76 19.77 -22.83
C LEU A 696 6.77 21.10 -22.06
N ILE A 697 7.94 21.71 -21.86
CA ILE A 697 8.04 23.04 -21.22
C ILE A 697 7.38 24.11 -22.08
N SER A 698 7.51 24.03 -23.41
CA SER A 698 6.86 24.96 -24.34
C SER A 698 5.33 24.83 -24.33
N LEU A 699 4.82 23.61 -24.18
CA LEU A 699 3.39 23.35 -24.12
C LEU A 699 2.78 23.60 -22.74
N TYR A 700 3.54 23.41 -21.66
CA TYR A 700 3.09 23.51 -20.27
C TYR A 700 4.10 24.29 -19.41
N PRO A 701 4.31 25.59 -19.67
CA PRO A 701 5.28 26.41 -18.94
C PRO A 701 4.99 26.52 -17.44
N GLU A 702 3.75 26.25 -17.03
CA GLU A 702 3.29 26.28 -15.64
C GLU A 702 3.63 25.01 -14.84
N LYS A 703 3.98 23.90 -15.49
CA LYS A 703 4.29 22.64 -14.82
C LYS A 703 5.68 22.69 -14.17
N SER A 704 5.81 22.07 -12.99
CA SER A 704 7.12 21.90 -12.34
C SER A 704 8.04 20.98 -13.15
N LEU A 705 9.35 21.15 -12.98
CA LEU A 705 10.35 20.29 -13.63
C LEU A 705 10.16 18.82 -13.30
N GLU A 706 9.74 18.47 -12.08
CA GLU A 706 9.43 17.09 -11.69
C GLU A 706 8.24 16.53 -12.49
N SER A 707 7.20 17.33 -12.73
CA SER A 707 6.05 16.94 -13.53
C SER A 707 6.43 16.76 -15.00
N ILE A 708 7.23 17.69 -15.55
CA ILE A 708 7.76 17.60 -16.92
C ILE A 708 8.62 16.35 -17.08
N PHE A 709 9.50 16.06 -16.13
CA PHE A 709 10.32 14.85 -16.13
C PHE A 709 9.46 13.59 -16.11
N SER A 710 8.44 13.53 -15.24
CA SER A 710 7.50 12.41 -15.18
C SER A 710 6.79 12.18 -16.52
N ASP A 711 6.31 13.23 -17.17
CA ASP A 711 5.66 13.16 -18.48
C ASP A 711 6.63 12.69 -19.57
N ALA A 712 7.86 13.22 -19.59
CA ALA A 712 8.91 12.79 -20.52
C ALA A 712 9.29 11.31 -20.34
N VAL A 713 9.45 10.85 -19.09
CA VAL A 713 9.70 9.43 -18.76
C VAL A 713 8.55 8.55 -19.26
N ARG A 714 7.29 8.97 -19.04
CA ARG A 714 6.11 8.23 -19.50
C ARG A 714 6.07 8.07 -21.02
N LEU A 715 6.49 9.10 -21.77
CA LEU A 715 6.53 9.10 -23.23
C LEU A 715 7.72 8.31 -23.79
N LYS A 716 8.87 8.33 -23.11
CA LYS A 716 10.12 7.66 -23.54
C LYS A 716 10.37 6.29 -22.92
N ARG A 717 9.42 5.78 -22.13
CA ARG A 717 9.55 4.47 -21.47
C ARG A 717 9.70 3.31 -22.48
N GLY A 718 10.45 2.30 -22.07
CA GLY A 718 10.86 1.16 -22.89
C GLY A 718 12.22 1.35 -23.56
N ILE A 719 12.55 2.58 -23.99
CA ILE A 719 13.86 2.90 -24.56
C ILE A 719 14.90 2.95 -23.43
N ILE A 720 16.08 2.35 -23.60
CA ILE A 720 17.17 2.39 -22.60
C ILE A 720 17.96 3.69 -22.79
N HIS A 721 18.46 3.94 -24.00
CA HIS A 721 19.20 5.15 -24.34
C HIS A 721 18.27 6.24 -24.89
N SER A 722 17.75 7.08 -24.00
CA SER A 722 16.71 8.06 -24.35
C SER A 722 17.18 9.24 -25.20
N GLY A 723 18.49 9.35 -25.49
CA GLY A 723 19.07 10.33 -26.41
C GLY A 723 18.82 10.03 -27.89
N VAL A 724 18.28 8.85 -28.22
CA VAL A 724 17.89 8.49 -29.60
C VAL A 724 16.89 9.48 -30.17
N LYS A 725 17.11 9.88 -31.42
CA LYS A 725 16.27 10.79 -32.20
C LYS A 725 16.24 10.41 -33.68
N GLY A 726 15.25 10.90 -34.41
CA GLY A 726 15.09 10.70 -35.85
C GLY A 726 14.53 9.35 -36.28
N ILE A 727 14.16 8.48 -35.34
CA ILE A 727 13.57 7.16 -35.63
C ILE A 727 12.11 7.19 -35.21
N SER A 728 11.20 6.85 -36.13
CA SER A 728 9.77 6.77 -35.86
C SER A 728 9.34 5.37 -35.43
N GLY A 729 8.23 5.27 -34.72
CA GLY A 729 7.55 4.08 -34.23
C GLY A 729 8.18 3.43 -33.00
N ILE A 730 9.09 4.09 -32.31
CA ILE A 730 9.90 3.47 -31.23
C ILE A 730 9.40 3.78 -29.82
N THR A 731 8.56 4.80 -29.66
CA THR A 731 7.91 5.10 -28.38
C THR A 731 6.76 4.15 -28.11
N TYR A 732 6.40 3.94 -26.84
CA TYR A 732 5.33 3.03 -26.48
C TYR A 732 3.95 3.59 -26.87
N GLN A 733 3.37 3.09 -27.96
CA GLN A 733 2.23 3.68 -28.67
C GLN A 733 0.85 3.49 -28.00
N LYS A 734 0.78 3.00 -26.76
CA LYS A 734 -0.49 2.68 -26.08
C LYS A 734 -1.47 3.84 -26.03
N ASP A 735 -0.99 5.07 -25.80
CA ASP A 735 -1.86 6.24 -25.63
C ASP A 735 -2.59 6.65 -26.93
N LYS A 736 -2.23 6.08 -28.08
CA LYS A 736 -2.91 6.32 -29.34
C LYS A 736 -4.31 5.69 -29.39
N ILE A 737 -4.49 4.57 -28.69
CA ILE A 737 -5.72 3.77 -28.74
C ILE A 737 -6.95 4.52 -28.24
N TYR A 738 -6.76 5.57 -27.43
CA TYR A 738 -7.86 6.38 -26.90
C TYR A 738 -8.60 7.11 -28.02
N LEU A 739 -7.89 7.85 -28.88
CA LEU A 739 -8.52 8.56 -30.01
C LEU A 739 -8.93 7.59 -31.11
N ASP A 740 -8.07 6.62 -31.47
CA ASP A 740 -8.41 5.63 -32.50
C ASP A 740 -9.66 4.83 -32.10
N GLY A 741 -9.75 4.42 -30.83
CA GLY A 741 -10.87 3.70 -30.27
C GLY A 741 -12.14 4.54 -30.24
N TYR A 742 -12.05 5.79 -29.76
CA TYR A 742 -13.19 6.71 -29.74
C TYR A 742 -13.76 6.93 -31.14
N MET A 743 -12.92 7.24 -32.13
CA MET A 743 -13.36 7.46 -33.50
C MET A 743 -14.01 6.20 -34.10
N ARG A 744 -13.44 5.02 -33.84
CA ARG A 744 -13.98 3.74 -34.31
C ARG A 744 -15.35 3.42 -33.68
N VAL A 745 -15.48 3.60 -32.37
CA VAL A 745 -16.73 3.30 -31.64
C VAL A 745 -17.81 4.32 -32.00
N LYS A 746 -17.44 5.60 -32.09
CA LYS A 746 -18.35 6.67 -32.52
C LYS A 746 -18.91 6.38 -33.91
N ASP A 747 -18.04 6.15 -34.89
CA ASP A 747 -18.44 5.82 -36.27
C ASP A 747 -19.33 4.56 -36.31
N TRP A 748 -18.98 3.52 -35.57
CA TRP A 748 -19.79 2.31 -35.51
C TRP A 748 -21.21 2.55 -34.94
N ILE A 749 -21.34 3.34 -33.86
CA ILE A 749 -22.65 3.67 -33.27
C ILE A 749 -23.46 4.58 -34.19
N GLU A 750 -22.84 5.61 -34.77
CA GLU A 750 -23.49 6.54 -35.70
C GLU A 750 -24.01 5.83 -36.97
N ASN A 751 -23.37 4.73 -37.37
CA ASN A 751 -23.81 3.85 -38.45
C ASN A 751 -24.77 2.72 -38.00
N GLY A 752 -25.42 2.86 -36.85
CA GLY A 752 -26.46 1.93 -36.36
C GLY A 752 -25.95 0.76 -35.50
N GLY A 753 -24.70 0.82 -35.03
CA GLY A 753 -24.15 -0.14 -34.08
C GLY A 753 -24.83 -0.07 -32.70
N ASP A 754 -25.09 -1.23 -32.11
CA ASP A 754 -25.73 -1.34 -30.79
C ASP A 754 -24.69 -1.53 -29.68
N GLU A 755 -24.40 -0.47 -28.93
CA GLU A 755 -23.45 -0.48 -27.82
C GLU A 755 -23.80 -1.48 -26.69
N GLN A 756 -25.04 -1.97 -26.59
CA GLN A 756 -25.40 -3.01 -25.61
C GLN A 756 -24.73 -4.34 -25.93
N LYS A 757 -24.45 -4.64 -27.21
CA LYS A 757 -23.73 -5.88 -27.60
C LYS A 757 -22.32 -5.92 -27.05
N LEU A 758 -21.70 -4.76 -26.91
CA LEU A 758 -20.40 -4.60 -26.27
C LEU A 758 -20.46 -4.88 -24.76
N LEU A 759 -21.63 -4.94 -24.11
CA LEU A 759 -21.74 -5.28 -22.69
C LEU A 759 -21.66 -6.78 -22.39
N TYR A 760 -21.53 -7.66 -23.39
CA TYR A 760 -21.30 -9.09 -23.17
C TYR A 760 -20.08 -9.38 -22.30
N GLY A 761 -19.05 -8.55 -22.41
CA GLY A 761 -17.81 -8.64 -21.64
C GLY A 761 -16.78 -7.66 -22.19
N LYS A 762 -15.51 -7.89 -21.88
CA LYS A 762 -14.38 -7.14 -22.47
C LYS A 762 -14.07 -7.63 -23.88
N ILE A 763 -14.93 -7.29 -24.84
CA ILE A 763 -14.83 -7.66 -26.26
C ILE A 763 -14.63 -6.44 -27.17
N LYS A 764 -14.11 -6.62 -28.38
CA LYS A 764 -14.09 -5.56 -29.43
C LYS A 764 -15.28 -5.69 -30.37
N ILE A 765 -15.56 -4.64 -31.15
CA ILE A 765 -16.66 -4.61 -32.14
C ILE A 765 -16.60 -5.82 -33.08
N LYS A 766 -15.40 -6.19 -33.54
CA LYS A 766 -15.20 -7.34 -34.45
C LYS A 766 -15.54 -8.69 -33.82
N ASP A 767 -15.57 -8.80 -32.49
CA ASP A 767 -15.92 -10.06 -31.82
C ASP A 767 -17.42 -10.31 -31.83
N ILE A 768 -18.25 -9.26 -32.00
CA ILE A 768 -19.71 -9.34 -31.91
C ILE A 768 -20.28 -10.39 -32.86
N GLU A 769 -19.72 -10.52 -34.06
CA GLU A 769 -20.14 -11.53 -35.04
C GLU A 769 -19.97 -12.95 -34.51
N ILE A 770 -18.83 -13.23 -33.86
CA ILE A 770 -18.55 -14.52 -33.23
C ILE A 770 -19.45 -14.70 -32.00
N ILE A 771 -19.62 -13.66 -31.18
CA ILE A 771 -20.45 -13.73 -29.97
C ILE A 771 -21.92 -14.03 -30.28
N ASN A 772 -22.48 -13.47 -31.36
CA ASN A 772 -23.86 -13.73 -31.75
C ASN A 772 -24.09 -15.18 -32.22
N GLN A 773 -23.04 -15.95 -32.46
CA GLN A 773 -23.10 -17.37 -32.85
C GLN A 773 -23.00 -18.33 -31.64
N LEU A 774 -22.77 -17.81 -30.41
CA LEU A 774 -22.59 -18.55 -29.15
C LEU A 774 -23.82 -18.52 -28.25
#